data_AF-A0A2P4SS56-F1
#
_entry.id   AF-A0A2P4SS56-F1
#
_cell.length_a   1.000
_cell.length_b   1.000
_cell.length_c   1.000
_cell.angle_alpha   90.00
_cell.angle_beta   90.00
_cell.angle_gamma   90.00
#
_symmetry.space_group_name_H-M   'P 1'
#
loop_
_entity.id
_entity.type
_entity.pdbx_description
1 polymer ?
#
loop_
_entity_poly.entity_id
_entity_poly.type
_entity_poly.pdbx_seq_one_letter_code
_entity_poly.pdbx_strand_id
1 'polypeptide(L)'
;MFFYIAVDRIVGLDQMAKMTESSLPSASKTKKGMFRTVGQLYKEQLTKLMTTLRNTNPNFVRCIIPNHEKRAGKLDAHLVLEQLRCNGVLEGIRICRQGFPNRIVFQEFRQRYEILAANAIPKGFMDGKQACILMIKALELDPNLYRIGQSKIFFRTGVLAHLEEERDLKITDVIIAFQAQCRGYLARKAFAKRQQQLTAMKVIQRNCAAYLKLRNWQWWRLFTKVKPLLQVTRQEEEMQAKDEELQRTKERQQKAEAELKELEQKHTQLCEEKNLLQEKLQAETELYAEAEEMRVRLAAKKQELEEILHEMEARIEEEEERSQQLQAEKKKMQQQMLDLEEQLEEEEAARQKLQLEKVTADGKIKKMEDDILIMEDQNNKLTKERKLLEERVSDLTTNLAEEEEKAKNLTKLKNKHESMISELEVRLKKEEKSRQELEKIKRKLEGESSDLHEQIAELQAQIAELKAQLAKKEEELQAALARLEDETSQKNNALKKIRELESHISDLQEDLESEKAARNKAEKQKRDLGEELEALKTELEDTLDTTATQQELRAKREQEVTVLKRALEEETRTHEAQVQEMRQKHTQAVEELTEQLEQFKRAKANLDKTKQTLEKDNADLANEVRSLSQAKQDVEHKKKKLEVQLQDLQSKYSDGERVRTELNEKVHKLQIEVENVTSLLNEAESKNIKLTKDVATLGSQLQDTQELLQEETRQKLNVTTKLRQLEDEKNSLQEQLDEEVEAKQNLERHISTLTIQLSDSKKKLQEFTATVETMEEGKKKLQREIESLTQQFEEKAASYDKLEKTKNRLQQELDDLVVDLDNQRQLVSNLEKKQKKFDQMLAEEKNISSKYADERDRAEAEAREKETKALSLARALEEALEAKEELERTNKMLKAEMEDLVSSKDDVGKNVHELEKSKRTLEQQVEEMKTQLEELEDELQAAEDAKLRLEVNMQAMKSQFERDLQARDEQNEEKRRQLLKQLHEHETELEDERKQRALAAAARKKLEVDVKDLESQVDSANKAREEAIKQLRKLQ
;
A
#
# COMPACT_ATOMS: atom_id res chain seq x y z
N MET A 1 -40.69 -38.59 33.34
CA MET A 1 -40.56 -40.05 33.10
C MET A 1 -41.39 -40.32 31.85
N PHE A 2 -40.86 -40.49 30.64
CA PHE A 2 -39.64 -41.13 30.16
C PHE A 2 -38.94 -40.28 29.08
N PHE A 3 -37.61 -40.30 29.10
CA PHE A 3 -36.73 -39.79 28.04
C PHE A 3 -36.57 -40.89 26.97
N TYR A 4 -36.66 -40.51 25.68
CA TYR A 4 -36.01 -41.23 24.59
C TYR A 4 -35.21 -40.19 23.79
N ILE A 5 -33.88 -40.33 23.83
CA ILE A 5 -32.91 -39.50 23.13
C ILE A 5 -32.74 -40.09 21.73
N ALA A 6 -33.02 -39.29 20.69
CA ALA A 6 -32.61 -39.57 19.32
C ALA A 6 -31.15 -39.13 19.14
N VAL A 7 -30.31 -40.05 18.70
CA VAL A 7 -28.88 -39.85 18.39
C VAL A 7 -28.73 -39.42 16.93
N ASP A 8 -27.82 -38.47 16.72
CA ASP A 8 -27.20 -38.00 15.46
C ASP A 8 -28.01 -37.16 14.46
N ARG A 9 -28.14 -35.86 14.81
CA ARG A 9 -28.06 -34.76 13.83
C ARG A 9 -26.82 -33.94 14.17
N ILE A 10 -25.78 -33.98 13.33
CA ILE A 10 -24.59 -33.13 13.48
C ILE A 10 -25.01 -31.67 13.22
N VAL A 11 -25.22 -30.94 14.31
CA VAL A 11 -25.49 -29.49 14.30
C VAL A 11 -24.18 -28.78 13.99
N GLY A 12 -24.02 -28.31 12.74
CA GLY A 12 -22.85 -27.50 12.38
C GLY A 12 -22.66 -27.21 10.89
N LEU A 13 -23.24 -28.01 9.98
CA LEU A 13 -23.05 -27.84 8.53
C LEU A 13 -23.94 -26.72 7.93
N ASP A 14 -25.18 -26.54 8.42
CA ASP A 14 -26.11 -25.53 7.87
C ASP A 14 -25.80 -24.09 8.28
N GLN A 15 -25.16 -23.88 9.44
CA GLN A 15 -24.92 -22.54 9.96
C GLN A 15 -23.66 -21.87 9.39
N MET A 16 -22.70 -22.67 8.89
CA MET A 16 -21.48 -22.17 8.24
C MET A 16 -21.65 -21.90 6.73
N ALA A 17 -22.62 -22.52 6.06
CA ALA A 17 -22.89 -22.25 4.64
C ALA A 17 -23.25 -20.77 4.38
N LYS A 18 -23.99 -20.14 5.32
CA LYS A 18 -24.42 -18.72 5.22
C LYS A 18 -23.31 -17.69 5.42
N MET A 19 -22.15 -18.04 5.98
CA MET A 19 -21.05 -17.07 6.18
C MET A 19 -20.17 -16.85 4.94
N THR A 20 -20.35 -17.65 3.88
CA THR A 20 -19.47 -17.63 2.70
C THR A 20 -19.88 -16.60 1.63
N GLU A 21 -21.06 -15.98 1.75
CA GLU A 21 -21.58 -15.04 0.74
C GLU A 21 -21.07 -13.59 0.89
N SER A 22 -20.40 -13.23 1.99
CA SER A 22 -20.04 -11.83 2.27
C SER A 22 -18.59 -11.41 1.97
N SER A 23 -17.81 -12.24 1.26
CA SER A 23 -16.43 -11.87 0.91
C SER A 23 -16.08 -12.13 -0.56
N LEU A 24 -15.64 -11.06 -1.23
CA LEU A 24 -15.18 -10.99 -2.62
C LEU A 24 -14.36 -12.24 -3.04
N PRO A 25 -14.66 -12.86 -4.20
CA PRO A 25 -14.05 -14.13 -4.56
C PRO A 25 -12.68 -13.92 -5.23
N SER A 26 -11.61 -14.03 -4.44
CA SER A 26 -10.22 -14.10 -4.95
C SER A 26 -9.84 -15.52 -5.35
N ALA A 27 -9.26 -15.66 -6.54
CA ALA A 27 -8.77 -16.90 -7.14
C ALA A 27 -7.76 -17.67 -6.25
N SER A 28 -8.18 -18.79 -5.66
CA SER A 28 -7.33 -19.97 -5.47
C SER A 28 -8.18 -21.19 -5.11
N LYS A 29 -8.02 -22.26 -5.89
CA LYS A 29 -8.76 -23.53 -5.80
C LYS A 29 -8.45 -24.31 -4.52
N THR A 30 -9.50 -24.92 -3.95
CA THR A 30 -9.41 -26.21 -3.26
C THR A 30 -10.50 -27.15 -3.76
N LYS A 31 -10.14 -28.43 -3.98
CA LYS A 31 -11.04 -29.51 -4.40
C LYS A 31 -12.34 -29.49 -3.58
N LYS A 32 -13.49 -29.49 -4.26
CA LYS A 32 -14.83 -29.65 -3.65
C LYS A 32 -14.80 -30.87 -2.71
N GLY A 33 -15.01 -30.64 -1.42
CA GLY A 33 -15.05 -31.67 -0.38
C GLY A 33 -14.16 -31.40 0.85
N MET A 34 -13.18 -30.51 0.76
CA MET A 34 -12.30 -30.18 1.89
C MET A 34 -12.43 -28.67 2.21
N PHE A 35 -13.07 -28.34 3.32
CA PHE A 35 -13.09 -26.96 3.83
C PHE A 35 -11.66 -26.44 3.96
N ARG A 36 -11.45 -25.18 3.54
CA ARG A 36 -10.15 -24.53 3.60
C ARG A 36 -9.69 -24.48 5.06
N THR A 37 -8.58 -25.13 5.37
CA THR A 37 -8.09 -25.19 6.76
C THR A 37 -7.51 -23.85 7.18
N VAL A 38 -7.53 -23.56 8.48
CA VAL A 38 -6.89 -22.36 9.06
C VAL A 38 -5.41 -22.29 8.69
N GLY A 39 -4.72 -23.43 8.61
CA GLY A 39 -3.32 -23.50 8.19
C GLY A 39 -3.08 -23.02 6.75
N GLN A 40 -3.98 -23.36 5.82
CA GLN A 40 -3.89 -22.88 4.44
C GLN A 40 -4.19 -21.38 4.36
N LEU A 41 -5.22 -20.90 5.07
CA LEU A 41 -5.56 -19.48 5.15
C LEU A 41 -4.40 -18.64 5.70
N TYR A 42 -3.80 -19.09 6.81
CA TYR A 42 -2.65 -18.43 7.43
C TYR A 42 -1.44 -18.41 6.51
N LYS A 43 -1.12 -19.53 5.83
CA LYS A 43 -0.01 -19.60 4.87
C LYS A 43 -0.17 -18.60 3.74
N GLU A 44 -1.37 -18.46 3.19
CA GLU A 44 -1.64 -17.52 2.11
C GLU A 44 -1.57 -16.06 2.58
N GLN A 45 -2.18 -15.74 3.72
CA GLN A 45 -2.08 -14.41 4.33
C GLN A 45 -0.62 -14.03 4.65
N LEU A 46 0.14 -14.96 5.23
CA LEU A 46 1.56 -14.78 5.52
C LEU A 46 2.36 -14.57 4.23
N THR A 47 2.09 -15.36 3.19
CA THR A 47 2.78 -15.21 1.90
C THR A 47 2.49 -13.83 1.28
N LYS A 48 1.24 -13.37 1.36
CA LYS A 48 0.83 -12.03 0.91
C LYS A 48 1.54 -10.93 1.69
N LEU A 49 1.56 -11.03 3.02
CA LEU A 49 2.29 -10.11 3.89
C LEU A 49 3.79 -10.10 3.57
N MET A 50 4.41 -11.26 3.41
CA MET A 50 5.83 -11.38 3.06
C MET A 50 6.13 -10.76 1.69
N THR A 51 5.19 -10.85 0.74
CA THR A 51 5.32 -10.23 -0.58
C THR A 51 5.28 -8.71 -0.44
N THR A 52 4.33 -8.18 0.34
CA THR A 52 4.26 -6.74 0.65
C THR A 52 5.54 -6.27 1.34
N LEU A 53 6.03 -6.97 2.36
CA LEU A 53 7.25 -6.62 3.10
C LEU A 53 8.53 -6.69 2.24
N ARG A 54 8.62 -7.63 1.30
CA ARG A 54 9.75 -7.71 0.37
C ARG A 54 9.77 -6.57 -0.64
N ASN A 55 8.62 -5.98 -0.93
CA ASN A 55 8.48 -4.86 -1.86
C ASN A 55 8.62 -3.49 -1.19
N THR A 56 8.87 -3.44 0.13
CA THR A 56 9.14 -2.20 0.87
C THR A 56 10.61 -2.11 1.26
N ASN A 57 11.03 -0.96 1.80
CA ASN A 57 12.34 -0.81 2.42
C ASN A 57 12.24 -1.20 3.91
N PRO A 58 12.78 -2.36 4.34
CA PRO A 58 12.61 -2.83 5.70
C PRO A 58 13.56 -2.12 6.67
N ASN A 59 13.02 -1.72 7.83
CA ASN A 59 13.80 -1.25 8.97
C ASN A 59 13.69 -2.28 10.10
N PHE A 60 14.83 -2.69 10.66
CA PHE A 60 14.88 -3.73 11.68
C PHE A 60 15.19 -3.17 13.06
N VAL A 61 14.33 -3.47 14.03
CA VAL A 61 14.60 -3.28 15.46
C VAL A 61 14.54 -4.67 16.10
N ARG A 62 15.67 -5.13 16.64
CA ARG A 62 15.78 -6.46 17.29
C ARG A 62 15.72 -6.29 18.80
N CYS A 63 14.66 -6.78 19.42
CA CYS A 63 14.50 -6.77 20.87
C CYS A 63 15.36 -7.86 21.51
N ILE A 64 16.16 -7.50 22.52
CA ILE A 64 16.97 -8.44 23.30
C ILE A 64 16.41 -8.49 24.72
N ILE A 65 16.09 -9.70 25.17
CA ILE A 65 15.59 -9.94 26.53
C ILE A 65 16.79 -9.89 27.48
N PRO A 66 16.82 -8.98 28.48
CA PRO A 66 17.96 -8.83 29.37
C PRO A 66 18.06 -9.95 30.42
N ASN A 67 16.93 -10.50 30.85
CA ASN A 67 16.83 -11.63 31.79
C ASN A 67 15.41 -12.24 31.75
N HIS A 68 15.27 -13.52 32.11
CA HIS A 68 13.97 -14.18 32.23
C HIS A 68 13.21 -13.83 33.52
N GLU A 69 13.89 -13.28 34.52
CA GLU A 69 13.30 -12.84 35.78
C GLU A 69 12.41 -11.58 35.63
N LYS A 70 12.40 -10.95 34.44
CA LYS A 70 11.68 -9.71 34.15
C LYS A 70 12.06 -8.56 35.10
N ARG A 71 13.26 -8.59 35.67
CA ARG A 71 13.75 -7.58 36.62
C ARG A 71 14.57 -6.52 35.91
N ALA A 72 14.18 -5.25 36.04
CA ALA A 72 14.95 -4.14 35.49
C ALA A 72 16.35 -4.05 36.15
N GLY A 73 17.36 -3.62 35.38
CA GLY A 73 18.74 -3.44 35.86
C GLY A 73 19.54 -4.72 36.05
N LYS A 74 18.92 -5.90 35.95
CA LYS A 74 19.63 -7.19 35.91
C LYS A 74 19.84 -7.62 34.46
N LEU A 75 21.04 -8.05 34.10
CA LEU A 75 21.36 -8.56 32.77
C LEU A 75 22.05 -9.91 32.89
N ASP A 76 21.52 -10.92 32.22
CA ASP A 76 22.13 -12.24 32.09
C ASP A 76 23.03 -12.27 30.84
N ALA A 77 24.34 -12.38 31.08
CA ALA A 77 25.33 -12.31 30.02
C ALA A 77 25.24 -13.47 29.03
N HIS A 78 25.00 -14.70 29.49
CA HIS A 78 24.97 -15.87 28.61
C HIS A 78 23.73 -15.84 27.72
N LEU A 79 22.58 -15.50 28.31
CA LEU A 79 21.32 -15.33 27.59
C LEU A 79 21.39 -14.24 26.50
N VAL A 80 22.01 -13.10 26.81
CA VAL A 80 22.18 -12.01 25.84
C VAL A 80 23.18 -12.40 24.75
N LEU A 81 24.30 -13.04 25.11
CA LEU A 81 25.30 -13.50 24.13
C LEU A 81 24.70 -14.48 23.12
N GLU A 82 23.89 -15.44 23.58
CA GLU A 82 23.20 -16.38 22.70
C GLU A 82 22.21 -15.66 21.77
N GLN A 83 21.39 -14.74 22.31
CA GLN A 83 20.46 -13.94 21.51
C GLN A 83 21.17 -13.12 20.43
N LEU A 84 22.33 -12.51 20.73
CA LEU A 84 23.08 -11.72 19.75
C LEU A 84 23.66 -12.60 18.63
N ARG A 85 24.08 -13.83 18.97
CA ARG A 85 24.59 -14.82 18.00
C ARG A 85 23.49 -15.37 17.11
N CYS A 86 22.39 -15.87 17.68
CA CYS A 86 21.31 -16.49 16.91
C CYS A 86 20.55 -15.49 16.02
N ASN A 87 20.46 -14.22 16.46
CA ASN A 87 19.90 -13.15 15.64
C ASN A 87 20.87 -12.66 14.55
N GLY A 88 22.13 -13.11 14.52
CA GLY A 88 23.14 -12.66 13.55
C GLY A 88 23.42 -11.16 13.66
N VAL A 89 23.48 -10.61 14.88
CA VAL A 89 23.76 -9.18 15.09
C VAL A 89 25.20 -8.86 14.74
N LEU A 90 26.15 -9.75 15.06
CA LEU A 90 27.57 -9.57 14.75
C LEU A 90 27.81 -9.53 13.23
N GLU A 91 27.20 -10.43 12.47
CA GLU A 91 27.25 -10.45 11.01
C GLU A 91 26.62 -9.18 10.42
N GLY A 92 25.47 -8.74 10.96
CA GLY A 92 24.82 -7.49 10.55
C GLY A 92 25.75 -6.28 10.73
N ILE A 93 26.39 -6.16 11.89
CA ILE A 93 27.37 -5.10 12.16
C ILE A 93 28.58 -5.21 11.23
N ARG A 94 29.09 -6.43 10.98
CA ARG A 94 30.23 -6.68 10.09
C ARG A 94 29.93 -6.18 8.67
N ILE A 95 28.75 -6.52 8.13
CA ILE A 95 28.31 -6.08 6.79
C ILE A 95 28.18 -4.54 6.75
N CYS A 96 27.64 -3.91 7.80
CA CYS A 96 27.55 -2.45 7.87
C CYS A 96 28.92 -1.76 7.95
N ARG A 97 29.93 -2.39 8.57
CA ARG A 97 31.30 -1.84 8.72
C ARG A 97 32.17 -2.05 7.49
N GLN A 98 32.12 -3.24 6.90
CA GLN A 98 32.92 -3.60 5.72
C GLN A 98 32.25 -3.13 4.42
N GLY A 99 30.93 -3.09 4.39
CA GLY A 99 30.14 -2.68 3.24
C GLY A 99 29.84 -1.19 3.18
N PHE A 100 28.93 -0.85 2.26
CA PHE A 100 28.48 0.51 2.00
C PHE A 100 26.95 0.56 2.19
N PRO A 101 26.46 0.76 3.43
CA PRO A 101 25.04 0.63 3.76
C PRO A 101 24.19 1.73 3.13
N ASN A 102 24.77 2.92 2.89
CA ASN A 102 24.07 4.05 2.31
C ASN A 102 24.10 4.00 0.78
N ARG A 103 22.94 4.15 0.13
CA ARG A 103 22.79 4.03 -1.33
C ARG A 103 21.96 5.19 -1.86
N ILE A 104 22.53 5.99 -2.76
CA ILE A 104 21.87 7.17 -3.31
C ILE A 104 21.97 7.17 -4.84
N VAL A 105 20.90 7.59 -5.53
CA VAL A 105 20.89 7.71 -7.00
C VAL A 105 21.68 8.94 -7.41
N PHE A 106 22.35 8.90 -8.57
CA PHE A 106 23.18 10.03 -9.03
C PHE A 106 22.43 11.37 -9.08
N GLN A 107 21.22 11.39 -9.62
CA GLN A 107 20.43 12.62 -9.72
C GLN A 107 20.11 13.20 -8.33
N GLU A 108 19.75 12.35 -7.37
CA GLU A 108 19.44 12.76 -6.00
C GLU A 108 20.69 13.29 -5.29
N PHE A 109 21.83 12.59 -5.41
CA PHE A 109 23.10 13.06 -4.83
C PHE A 109 23.51 14.41 -5.41
N ARG A 110 23.41 14.57 -6.73
CA ARG A 110 23.70 15.84 -7.40
C ARG A 110 22.78 16.94 -6.89
N GLN A 111 21.46 16.78 -7.03
CA GLN A 111 20.50 17.81 -6.64
C GLN A 111 20.63 18.21 -5.17
N ARG A 112 20.97 17.25 -4.30
CA ARG A 112 21.10 17.47 -2.87
C ARG A 112 22.39 18.18 -2.48
N TYR A 113 23.53 17.80 -3.05
CA TYR A 113 24.86 18.26 -2.61
C TYR A 113 25.59 19.19 -3.61
N GLU A 114 25.00 19.54 -4.76
CA GLU A 114 25.62 20.44 -5.76
C GLU A 114 25.95 21.82 -5.18
N ILE A 115 25.20 22.27 -4.15
CA ILE A 115 25.50 23.50 -3.41
C ILE A 115 26.89 23.51 -2.76
N LEU A 116 27.42 22.34 -2.38
CA LEU A 116 28.74 22.20 -1.77
C LEU A 116 29.88 22.30 -2.78
N ALA A 117 29.60 21.96 -4.04
CA ALA A 117 30.57 21.92 -5.14
C ALA A 117 30.16 22.89 -6.25
N ALA A 118 29.77 24.12 -5.87
CA ALA A 118 29.44 25.16 -6.82
C ALA A 118 30.62 25.38 -7.78
N ASN A 119 30.35 25.31 -9.08
CA ASN A 119 31.32 25.40 -10.20
C ASN A 119 32.09 24.12 -10.57
N ALA A 120 31.90 23.00 -9.85
CA ALA A 120 32.53 21.73 -10.24
C ALA A 120 31.91 21.13 -11.52
N ILE A 121 30.63 21.43 -11.78
CA ILE A 121 29.90 20.96 -12.95
C ILE A 121 29.79 22.10 -13.97
N PRO A 122 30.25 21.90 -15.23
CA PRO A 122 30.03 22.83 -16.32
C PRO A 122 28.54 23.11 -16.55
N LYS A 123 28.21 24.34 -16.93
CA LYS A 123 26.84 24.72 -17.29
C LYS A 123 26.42 23.98 -18.57
N GLY A 124 25.46 23.06 -18.46
CA GLY A 124 24.97 22.25 -19.57
C GLY A 124 24.43 20.89 -19.11
N PHE A 125 23.88 20.11 -20.05
CA PHE A 125 23.50 18.72 -19.78
C PHE A 125 24.75 17.85 -19.63
N MET A 126 24.79 17.05 -18.58
CA MET A 126 25.88 16.10 -18.32
C MET A 126 25.27 14.83 -17.75
N ASP A 127 25.86 13.69 -18.12
CA ASP A 127 25.51 12.39 -17.54
C ASP A 127 25.59 12.42 -16.01
N GLY A 128 24.57 11.88 -15.34
CA GLY A 128 24.43 11.96 -13.89
C GLY A 128 25.58 11.28 -13.15
N LYS A 129 26.08 10.15 -13.69
CA LYS A 129 27.22 9.44 -13.10
C LYS A 129 28.49 10.28 -13.20
N GLN A 130 28.77 10.82 -14.38
CA GLN A 130 29.95 11.67 -14.59
C GLN A 130 29.90 12.96 -13.76
N ALA A 131 28.73 13.60 -13.67
CA ALA A 131 28.51 14.78 -12.83
C ALA A 131 28.80 14.49 -11.35
N CYS A 132 28.32 13.36 -10.83
CA CYS A 132 28.60 12.97 -9.44
C CYS A 132 30.09 12.67 -9.20
N ILE A 133 30.79 12.06 -10.17
CA ILE A 133 32.24 11.82 -10.06
C ILE A 133 33.00 13.15 -9.95
N LEU A 134 32.64 14.14 -10.77
CA LEU A 134 33.24 15.48 -10.70
C LEU A 134 32.95 16.16 -9.36
N MET A 135 31.71 16.08 -8.86
CA MET A 135 31.35 16.60 -7.54
C MET A 135 32.15 15.94 -6.43
N ILE A 136 32.21 14.61 -6.40
CA ILE A 136 32.96 13.85 -5.38
C ILE A 136 34.44 14.22 -5.42
N LYS A 137 35.00 14.44 -6.61
CA LYS A 137 36.38 14.90 -6.78
C LYS A 137 36.57 16.32 -6.24
N ALA A 138 35.63 17.23 -6.48
CA ALA A 138 35.66 18.59 -5.95
C ALA A 138 35.43 18.66 -4.43
N LEU A 139 34.71 17.69 -3.88
CA LEU A 139 34.53 17.51 -2.43
C LEU A 139 35.72 16.77 -1.77
N GLU A 140 36.71 16.36 -2.56
CA GLU A 140 37.94 15.69 -2.10
C GLU A 140 37.70 14.46 -1.19
N LEU A 141 36.61 13.73 -1.42
CA LEU A 141 36.28 12.54 -0.63
C LEU A 141 37.25 11.39 -0.92
N ASP A 142 37.71 10.71 0.13
CA ASP A 142 38.60 9.55 -0.01
C ASP A 142 37.89 8.41 -0.77
N PRO A 143 38.52 7.83 -1.82
CA PRO A 143 37.97 6.71 -2.59
C PRO A 143 37.56 5.48 -1.76
N ASN A 144 38.06 5.28 -0.54
CA ASN A 144 37.67 4.18 0.35
C ASN A 144 36.31 4.39 1.04
N LEU A 145 35.85 5.64 1.11
CA LEU A 145 34.60 6.03 1.76
C LEU A 145 33.36 5.84 0.87
N TYR A 146 33.56 5.68 -0.45
CA TYR A 146 32.47 5.48 -1.40
C TYR A 146 32.79 4.44 -2.48
N ARG A 147 31.75 3.94 -3.17
CA ARG A 147 31.86 3.15 -4.40
C ARG A 147 30.86 3.67 -5.41
N ILE A 148 31.33 3.90 -6.64
CA ILE A 148 30.48 4.33 -7.76
C ILE A 148 29.93 3.09 -8.46
N GLY A 149 28.61 2.93 -8.44
CA GLY A 149 27.91 1.87 -9.16
C GLY A 149 27.54 2.26 -10.60
N GLN A 150 26.61 1.51 -11.19
CA GLN A 150 26.07 1.81 -12.53
C GLN A 150 24.96 2.86 -12.51
N SER A 151 24.13 2.88 -11.46
CA SER A 151 22.98 3.79 -11.30
C SER A 151 22.95 4.53 -9.96
N LYS A 152 23.80 4.12 -9.01
CA LYS A 152 23.82 4.61 -7.63
C LYS A 152 25.26 4.76 -7.12
N ILE A 153 25.42 5.62 -6.13
CA ILE A 153 26.63 5.76 -5.32
C ILE A 153 26.37 5.07 -3.98
N PHE A 154 27.38 4.37 -3.50
CA PHE A 154 27.34 3.67 -2.22
C PHE A 154 28.32 4.33 -1.27
N PHE A 155 27.89 4.69 -0.07
CA PHE A 155 28.70 5.36 0.95
C PHE A 155 28.85 4.50 2.21
N ARG A 156 30.00 4.64 2.87
CA ARG A 156 30.18 4.12 4.23
C ARG A 156 29.31 4.91 5.23
N THR A 157 29.12 4.33 6.41
CA THR A 157 28.41 4.98 7.52
C THR A 157 29.10 6.29 7.92
N GLY A 158 28.32 7.34 8.23
CA GLY A 158 28.82 8.64 8.67
C GLY A 158 29.14 9.64 7.55
N VAL A 159 29.51 9.18 6.35
CA VAL A 159 29.91 10.09 5.24
C VAL A 159 28.77 11.01 4.82
N LEU A 160 27.56 10.47 4.64
CA LEU A 160 26.39 11.29 4.29
C LEU A 160 26.01 12.26 5.42
N ALA A 161 26.19 11.88 6.69
CA ALA A 161 25.89 12.77 7.81
C ALA A 161 26.81 14.00 7.79
N HIS A 162 28.11 13.79 7.54
CA HIS A 162 29.05 14.89 7.36
C HIS A 162 28.68 15.78 6.15
N LEU A 163 28.29 15.19 5.02
CA LEU A 163 27.86 15.98 3.86
C LEU A 163 26.56 16.77 4.12
N GLU A 164 25.65 16.25 4.94
CA GLU A 164 24.47 17.00 5.39
C GLU A 164 24.86 18.17 6.31
N GLU A 165 25.77 17.96 7.27
CA GLU A 165 26.23 19.03 8.16
C GLU A 165 26.87 20.19 7.38
N GLU A 166 27.78 19.90 6.44
CA GLU A 166 28.39 20.92 5.57
C GLU A 166 27.34 21.64 4.72
N ARG A 167 26.35 20.89 4.22
CA ARG A 167 25.26 21.45 3.43
C ARG A 167 24.39 22.38 4.27
N ASP A 168 24.04 21.97 5.47
CA ASP A 168 23.20 22.76 6.39
C ASP A 168 23.89 24.06 6.80
N LEU A 169 25.21 24.03 7.03
CA LEU A 169 26.00 25.25 7.27
C LEU A 169 25.91 26.22 6.09
N LYS A 170 26.03 25.74 4.84
CA LYS A 170 25.90 26.59 3.64
C LYS A 170 24.48 27.09 3.40
N ILE A 171 23.48 26.28 3.69
CA ILE A 171 22.07 26.65 3.51
C ILE A 171 21.62 27.64 4.58
N THR A 172 22.22 27.63 5.77
CA THR A 172 21.86 28.51 6.89
C THR A 172 21.85 29.99 6.49
N ASP A 173 22.84 30.46 5.74
CA ASP A 173 22.89 31.85 5.27
C ASP A 173 21.69 32.21 4.37
N VAL A 174 21.36 31.31 3.44
CA VAL A 174 20.20 31.47 2.55
C VAL A 174 18.89 31.42 3.33
N ILE A 175 18.78 30.51 4.31
CA ILE A 175 17.62 30.41 5.19
C ILE A 175 17.43 31.70 5.97
N ILE A 176 18.48 32.25 6.58
CA ILE A 176 18.36 33.49 7.38
C ILE A 176 17.93 34.65 6.49
N ALA A 177 18.51 34.79 5.30
CA ALA A 177 18.12 35.83 4.34
C ALA A 177 16.66 35.69 3.89
N PHE A 178 16.25 34.49 3.49
CA PHE A 178 14.87 34.20 3.11
C PHE A 178 13.90 34.45 4.27
N GLN A 179 14.22 33.98 5.47
CA GLN A 179 13.41 34.21 6.68
C GLN A 179 13.28 35.70 6.99
N ALA A 180 14.35 36.48 6.89
CA ALA A 180 14.30 37.93 7.09
C ALA A 180 13.36 38.60 6.07
N GLN A 181 13.45 38.21 4.79
CA GLN A 181 12.58 38.74 3.75
C GLN A 181 11.11 38.33 3.96
N CYS A 182 10.83 37.07 4.30
CA CYS A 182 9.50 36.58 4.62
C CYS A 182 8.91 37.28 5.85
N ARG A 183 9.68 37.43 6.94
CA ARG A 183 9.26 38.18 8.13
C ARG A 183 8.95 39.62 7.79
N GLY A 184 9.81 40.28 6.99
CA GLY A 184 9.57 41.65 6.52
C GLY A 184 8.32 41.78 5.65
N TYR A 185 8.10 40.84 4.72
CA TYR A 185 6.90 40.81 3.88
C TYR A 185 5.62 40.62 4.71
N LEU A 186 5.61 39.64 5.62
CA LEU A 186 4.48 39.38 6.51
C LEU A 186 4.21 40.58 7.43
N ALA A 187 5.26 41.19 7.99
CA ALA A 187 5.13 42.38 8.83
C ALA A 187 4.47 43.54 8.07
N ARG A 188 4.90 43.83 6.84
CA ARG A 188 4.29 44.88 6.00
C ARG A 188 2.83 44.57 5.65
N LYS A 189 2.51 43.32 5.32
CA LYS A 189 1.13 42.90 5.05
C LYS A 189 0.24 43.03 6.29
N ALA A 190 0.71 42.58 7.45
CA ALA A 190 0.01 42.71 8.71
C ALA A 190 -0.16 44.17 9.13
N PHE A 191 0.87 45.00 8.91
CA PHE A 191 0.82 46.44 9.16
C PHE A 191 -0.24 47.12 8.30
N ALA A 192 -0.27 46.84 6.99
CA ALA A 192 -1.30 47.37 6.10
C ALA A 192 -2.72 46.97 6.55
N LYS A 193 -2.91 45.71 6.98
CA LYS A 193 -4.19 45.26 7.52
C LYS A 193 -4.56 45.98 8.82
N ARG A 194 -3.59 46.16 9.73
CA ARG A 194 -3.78 46.90 10.99
C ARG A 194 -4.09 48.38 10.74
N GLN A 195 -3.46 48.99 9.74
CA GLN A 195 -3.75 50.36 9.34
C GLN A 195 -5.17 50.50 8.79
N GLN A 196 -5.61 49.57 7.92
CA GLN A 196 -6.99 49.52 7.46
C GLN A 196 -7.97 49.37 8.63
N GLN A 197 -7.68 48.46 9.57
CA GLN A 197 -8.48 48.27 10.78
C GLN A 197 -8.51 49.51 11.66
N LEU A 198 -7.38 50.22 11.81
CA LEU A 198 -7.30 51.46 12.57
C LEU A 198 -8.16 52.55 11.94
N THR A 199 -8.15 52.69 10.61
CA THR A 199 -9.01 53.63 9.90
C THR A 199 -10.49 53.30 10.12
N ALA A 200 -10.88 52.04 9.99
CA ALA A 200 -12.25 51.59 10.30
C ALA A 200 -12.62 51.84 11.77
N MET A 201 -11.70 51.55 12.70
CA MET A 201 -11.88 51.80 14.13
C MET A 201 -12.06 53.28 14.41
N LYS A 202 -11.32 54.19 13.77
CA LYS A 202 -11.51 55.64 13.91
C LYS A 202 -12.90 56.08 13.44
N VAL A 203 -13.41 55.50 12.35
CA VAL A 203 -14.79 55.77 11.87
C VAL A 203 -15.82 55.27 12.89
N ILE A 204 -15.65 54.05 13.41
CA ILE A 204 -16.53 53.48 14.45
C ILE A 204 -16.47 54.34 15.73
N GLN A 205 -15.27 54.71 16.18
CA GLN A 205 -15.06 55.54 17.36
C GLN A 205 -15.74 56.90 17.22
N ARG A 206 -15.60 57.57 16.07
CA ARG A 206 -16.30 58.84 15.79
C ARG A 206 -17.82 58.67 15.86
N ASN A 207 -18.36 57.60 15.28
CA ASN A 207 -19.78 57.29 15.34
C ASN A 207 -20.27 57.02 16.77
N CYS A 208 -19.54 56.20 17.54
CA CYS A 208 -19.86 55.94 18.94
C CYS A 208 -19.79 57.22 19.79
N ALA A 209 -18.78 58.06 19.59
CA ALA A 209 -18.66 59.35 20.29
C ALA A 209 -19.82 60.29 19.95
N ALA A 210 -20.20 60.39 18.68
CA ALA A 210 -21.38 61.15 18.27
C ALA A 210 -22.66 60.59 18.90
N TYR A 211 -22.83 59.27 18.93
CA TYR A 211 -23.95 58.62 19.61
C TYR A 211 -23.96 58.91 21.12
N LEU A 212 -22.82 58.86 21.80
CA LEU A 212 -22.72 59.19 23.23
C LEU A 212 -23.12 60.65 23.51
N LYS A 213 -22.82 61.58 22.59
CA LYS A 213 -23.28 62.98 22.66
C LYS A 213 -24.79 63.09 22.43
N LEU A 214 -25.34 62.36 21.47
CA LEU A 214 -26.75 62.46 21.05
C LEU A 214 -27.72 61.66 21.92
N ARG A 215 -27.31 60.52 22.51
CA ARG A 215 -28.23 59.58 23.18
C ARG A 215 -28.97 60.19 24.37
N ASN A 216 -28.35 61.14 25.06
CA ASN A 216 -28.93 61.83 26.23
C ASN A 216 -29.63 63.14 25.84
N TRP A 217 -29.58 63.53 24.56
CA TRP A 217 -30.22 64.75 24.09
C TRP A 217 -31.73 64.54 23.99
N GLN A 218 -32.52 65.42 24.61
CA GLN A 218 -33.98 65.22 24.73
C GLN A 218 -34.68 65.16 23.36
N TRP A 219 -34.23 65.94 22.38
CA TRP A 219 -34.74 65.89 21.00
C TRP A 219 -34.51 64.53 20.34
N TRP A 220 -33.39 63.84 20.64
CA TRP A 220 -33.12 62.51 20.12
C TRP A 220 -34.16 61.48 20.59
N ARG A 221 -34.62 61.58 21.84
CA ARG A 221 -35.66 60.69 22.41
C ARG A 221 -37.03 60.92 21.73
N LEU A 222 -37.37 62.16 21.41
CA LEU A 222 -38.60 62.48 20.69
C LEU A 222 -38.53 61.96 19.25
N PHE A 223 -37.44 62.28 18.55
CA PHE A 223 -37.19 61.86 17.17
C PHE A 223 -37.22 60.33 17.01
N THR A 224 -36.56 59.58 17.89
CA THR A 224 -36.52 58.11 17.82
C THR A 224 -37.86 57.42 18.10
N LYS A 225 -38.80 58.08 18.81
CA LYS A 225 -40.17 57.59 18.99
C LYS A 225 -41.05 57.84 17.76
N VAL A 226 -40.82 58.95 17.05
CA VAL A 226 -41.62 59.34 15.88
C VAL A 226 -41.13 58.67 14.60
N LYS A 227 -39.80 58.49 14.43
CA LYS A 227 -39.20 57.91 13.21
C LYS A 227 -39.79 56.56 12.79
N PRO A 228 -40.06 55.59 13.69
CA PRO A 228 -40.69 54.31 13.31
C PRO A 228 -42.13 54.43 12.83
N LEU A 229 -42.81 55.57 12.96
CA LEU A 229 -44.16 55.78 12.42
C LEU A 229 -44.12 56.23 10.96
N LEU A 230 -42.98 56.73 10.49
CA LEU A 230 -42.74 57.20 9.13
C LEU A 230 -41.96 56.14 8.35
N GLN A 231 -42.64 55.04 7.97
CA GLN A 231 -42.00 53.88 7.33
C GLN A 231 -42.21 53.77 5.83
N VAL A 232 -42.92 54.69 5.17
CA VAL A 232 -43.33 54.52 3.76
C VAL A 232 -42.12 54.25 2.85
N THR A 233 -41.02 54.99 3.00
CA THR A 233 -39.77 54.74 2.26
C THR A 233 -39.07 53.45 2.67
N ARG A 234 -39.11 53.10 3.97
CA ARG A 234 -38.54 51.85 4.49
C ARG A 234 -39.31 50.61 4.02
N GLN A 235 -40.63 50.70 3.90
CA GLN A 235 -41.49 49.64 3.37
C GLN A 235 -41.18 49.39 1.90
N GLU A 236 -40.92 50.44 1.12
CA GLU A 236 -40.48 50.33 -0.27
C GLU A 236 -39.09 49.69 -0.38
N GLU A 237 -38.10 50.17 0.38
CA GLU A 237 -36.76 49.56 0.44
C GLU A 237 -36.81 48.09 0.91
N GLU A 238 -37.63 47.78 1.92
CA GLU A 238 -37.81 46.42 2.42
C GLU A 238 -38.54 45.54 1.40
N MET A 239 -39.48 46.09 0.63
CA MET A 239 -40.14 45.38 -0.47
C MET A 239 -39.14 45.02 -1.57
N GLN A 240 -38.29 45.97 -1.99
CA GLN A 240 -37.25 45.72 -3.00
C GLN A 240 -36.21 44.71 -2.50
N ALA A 241 -35.74 44.85 -1.25
CA ALA A 241 -34.81 43.90 -0.65
C ALA A 241 -35.43 42.49 -0.53
N LYS A 242 -36.73 42.41 -0.20
CA LYS A 242 -37.46 41.15 -0.15
C LYS A 242 -37.66 40.54 -1.53
N ASP A 243 -37.89 41.34 -2.55
CA ASP A 243 -38.01 40.86 -3.94
C ASP A 243 -36.66 40.29 -4.43
N GLU A 244 -35.54 40.97 -4.17
CA GLU A 244 -34.20 40.44 -4.45
C GLU A 244 -33.90 39.14 -3.67
N GLU A 245 -34.28 39.08 -2.39
CA GLU A 245 -34.10 37.89 -1.55
C GLU A 245 -34.93 36.71 -2.08
N LEU A 246 -36.19 36.97 -2.47
CA LEU A 246 -37.07 35.98 -3.09
C LEU A 246 -36.51 35.50 -4.43
N GLN A 247 -35.99 36.41 -5.25
CA GLN A 247 -35.38 36.07 -6.52
C GLN A 247 -34.13 35.20 -6.35
N ARG A 248 -33.20 35.58 -5.46
CA ARG A 248 -32.02 34.77 -5.13
C ARG A 248 -32.40 33.40 -4.56
N THR A 249 -33.45 33.35 -3.75
CA THR A 249 -33.95 32.09 -3.17
C THR A 249 -34.57 31.20 -4.24
N LYS A 250 -35.37 31.76 -5.15
CA LYS A 250 -35.94 31.05 -6.31
C LYS A 250 -34.84 30.47 -7.20
N GLU A 251 -33.81 31.24 -7.54
CA GLU A 251 -32.70 30.77 -8.37
C GLU A 251 -31.92 29.64 -7.72
N ARG A 252 -31.66 29.72 -6.41
CA ARG A 252 -31.03 28.63 -5.65
C ARG A 252 -31.92 27.39 -5.61
N GLN A 253 -33.22 27.56 -5.38
CA GLN A 253 -34.18 26.47 -5.33
C GLN A 253 -34.32 25.78 -6.69
N GLN A 254 -34.36 26.54 -7.79
CA GLN A 254 -34.42 26.00 -9.15
C GLN A 254 -33.18 25.16 -9.49
N LYS A 255 -31.98 25.62 -9.10
CA LYS A 255 -30.75 24.83 -9.26
C LYS A 255 -30.79 23.53 -8.44
N ALA A 256 -31.18 23.63 -7.17
CA ALA A 256 -31.31 22.45 -6.32
C ALA A 256 -32.37 21.47 -6.84
N GLU A 257 -33.49 21.97 -7.39
CA GLU A 257 -34.52 21.13 -8.00
C GLU A 257 -34.04 20.45 -9.28
N ALA A 258 -33.25 21.14 -10.11
CA ALA A 258 -32.61 20.53 -11.28
C ALA A 258 -31.64 19.41 -10.87
N GLU A 259 -30.76 19.66 -9.89
CA GLU A 259 -29.84 18.66 -9.33
C GLU A 259 -30.61 17.47 -8.73
N LEU A 260 -31.72 17.71 -8.03
CA LEU A 260 -32.58 16.65 -7.49
C LEU A 260 -33.24 15.83 -8.61
N LYS A 261 -33.67 16.46 -9.71
CA LYS A 261 -34.21 15.73 -10.87
C LYS A 261 -33.16 14.87 -11.55
N GLU A 262 -31.93 15.36 -11.69
CA GLU A 262 -30.81 14.57 -12.22
C GLU A 262 -30.48 13.39 -11.30
N LEU A 263 -30.49 13.59 -9.99
CA LEU A 263 -30.30 12.52 -9.01
C LEU A 263 -31.43 11.49 -9.04
N GLU A 264 -32.68 11.92 -9.20
CA GLU A 264 -33.83 11.02 -9.36
C GLU A 264 -33.69 10.19 -10.65
N GLN A 265 -33.27 10.80 -11.76
CA GLN A 265 -32.98 10.06 -13.01
C GLN A 265 -31.84 9.05 -12.84
N LYS A 266 -30.78 9.41 -12.12
CA LYS A 266 -29.70 8.45 -11.77
C LYS A 266 -30.23 7.32 -10.88
N HIS A 267 -31.12 7.64 -9.94
CA HIS A 267 -31.77 6.63 -9.09
C HIS A 267 -32.64 5.66 -9.91
N THR A 268 -33.40 6.16 -10.89
CA THR A 268 -34.16 5.30 -11.80
C THR A 268 -33.25 4.41 -12.65
N GLN A 269 -32.14 4.94 -13.19
CA GLN A 269 -31.15 4.15 -13.94
C GLN A 269 -30.53 3.04 -13.06
N LEU A 270 -30.19 3.35 -11.80
CA LEU A 270 -29.69 2.34 -10.86
C LEU A 270 -30.75 1.28 -10.52
N CYS A 271 -32.03 1.67 -10.48
CA CYS A 271 -33.14 0.75 -10.30
C CYS A 271 -33.30 -0.18 -11.51
N GLU A 272 -33.14 0.34 -12.73
CA GLU A 272 -33.09 -0.46 -13.96
C GLU A 272 -31.90 -1.43 -13.98
N GLU A 273 -30.70 -0.97 -13.60
CA GLU A 273 -29.53 -1.86 -13.45
C GLU A 273 -29.78 -2.97 -12.41
N LYS A 274 -30.46 -2.64 -11.30
CA LYS A 274 -30.86 -3.62 -10.28
C LYS A 274 -31.87 -4.63 -10.83
N ASN A 275 -32.86 -4.19 -11.61
CA ASN A 275 -33.84 -5.08 -12.23
C ASN A 275 -33.16 -6.02 -13.23
N LEU A 276 -32.25 -5.52 -14.06
CA LEU A 276 -31.44 -6.35 -14.95
C LEU A 276 -30.60 -7.37 -14.17
N LEU A 277 -30.05 -6.98 -13.01
CA LEU A 277 -29.34 -7.92 -12.14
C LEU A 277 -30.28 -8.99 -11.55
N GLN A 278 -31.53 -8.63 -11.27
CA GLN A 278 -32.56 -9.55 -10.79
C GLN A 278 -33.01 -10.54 -11.88
N GLU A 279 -33.11 -10.09 -13.13
CA GLU A 279 -33.34 -10.96 -14.30
C GLU A 279 -32.16 -11.93 -14.49
N LYS A 280 -30.92 -11.44 -14.39
CA LYS A 280 -29.73 -12.31 -14.42
C LYS A 280 -29.74 -13.33 -13.28
N LEU A 281 -30.16 -12.93 -12.08
CA LEU A 281 -30.27 -13.84 -10.95
C LEU A 281 -31.32 -14.94 -11.19
N GLN A 282 -32.45 -14.60 -11.81
CA GLN A 282 -33.46 -15.58 -12.21
C GLN A 282 -32.94 -16.54 -13.26
N ALA A 283 -32.31 -16.03 -14.33
CA ALA A 283 -31.68 -16.85 -15.35
C ALA A 283 -30.57 -17.75 -14.77
N GLU A 284 -29.73 -17.25 -13.86
CA GLU A 284 -28.74 -18.05 -13.15
C GLU A 284 -29.41 -19.13 -12.27
N THR A 285 -30.53 -18.81 -11.62
CA THR A 285 -31.30 -19.78 -10.80
C THR A 285 -31.88 -20.90 -11.66
N GLU A 286 -32.41 -20.57 -12.84
CA GLU A 286 -32.89 -21.56 -13.82
C GLU A 286 -31.73 -22.43 -14.33
N LEU A 287 -30.59 -21.83 -14.69
CA LEU A 287 -29.38 -22.56 -15.06
C LEU A 287 -28.86 -23.45 -13.92
N TYR A 288 -28.96 -23.02 -12.66
CA TYR A 288 -28.64 -23.85 -11.50
C TYR A 288 -29.60 -25.03 -11.37
N ALA A 289 -30.90 -24.82 -11.61
CA ALA A 289 -31.89 -25.89 -11.60
C ALA A 289 -31.62 -26.91 -12.72
N GLU A 290 -31.35 -26.45 -13.94
CA GLU A 290 -30.94 -27.29 -15.07
C GLU A 290 -29.65 -28.06 -14.79
N ALA A 291 -28.64 -27.38 -14.22
CA ALA A 291 -27.38 -28.01 -13.84
C ALA A 291 -27.58 -29.04 -12.73
N GLU A 292 -28.43 -28.78 -11.73
CA GLU A 292 -28.73 -29.74 -10.68
C GLU A 292 -29.55 -30.93 -11.21
N GLU A 293 -30.51 -30.70 -12.10
CA GLU A 293 -31.24 -31.76 -12.80
C GLU A 293 -30.29 -32.62 -13.63
N MET A 294 -29.34 -32.00 -14.35
CA MET A 294 -28.29 -32.72 -15.07
C MET A 294 -27.39 -33.50 -14.11
N ARG A 295 -27.03 -32.95 -12.94
CA ARG A 295 -26.23 -33.66 -11.93
C ARG A 295 -26.99 -34.84 -11.35
N VAL A 296 -28.29 -34.71 -11.08
CA VAL A 296 -29.15 -35.82 -10.64
C VAL A 296 -29.27 -36.87 -11.74
N ARG A 297 -29.47 -36.48 -13.01
CA ARG A 297 -29.46 -37.42 -14.15
C ARG A 297 -28.13 -38.15 -14.28
N LEU A 298 -27.00 -37.44 -14.13
CA LEU A 298 -25.67 -38.06 -14.14
C LEU A 298 -25.44 -38.97 -12.94
N ALA A 299 -25.97 -38.62 -11.75
CA ALA A 299 -25.90 -39.46 -10.56
C ALA A 299 -26.75 -40.74 -10.72
N ALA A 300 -27.94 -40.64 -11.30
CA ALA A 300 -28.78 -41.80 -11.63
C ALA A 300 -28.09 -42.72 -12.65
N LYS A 301 -27.56 -42.16 -13.75
CA LYS A 301 -26.74 -42.93 -14.71
C LYS A 301 -25.51 -43.55 -14.07
N LYS A 302 -24.89 -42.85 -13.11
CA LYS A 302 -23.76 -43.40 -12.35
C LYS A 302 -24.21 -44.60 -11.52
N GLN A 303 -25.36 -44.52 -10.84
CA GLN A 303 -25.92 -45.65 -10.08
C GLN A 303 -26.29 -46.83 -10.99
N GLU A 304 -26.92 -46.58 -12.15
CA GLU A 304 -27.19 -47.62 -13.16
C GLU A 304 -25.90 -48.30 -13.64
N LEU A 305 -24.85 -47.52 -13.90
CA LEU A 305 -23.54 -48.06 -14.28
C LEU A 305 -22.87 -48.83 -13.13
N GLU A 306 -23.01 -48.37 -11.88
CA GLU A 306 -22.53 -49.08 -10.69
C GLU A 306 -23.27 -50.41 -10.50
N GLU A 307 -24.59 -50.46 -10.72
CA GLU A 307 -25.39 -51.68 -10.66
C GLU A 307 -24.98 -52.67 -11.75
N ILE A 308 -24.84 -52.22 -13.00
CA ILE A 308 -24.34 -53.05 -14.10
C ILE A 308 -22.91 -53.53 -13.81
N LEU A 309 -22.05 -52.70 -13.22
CA LEU A 309 -20.69 -53.12 -12.83
C LEU A 309 -20.74 -54.22 -11.77
N HIS A 310 -21.61 -54.10 -10.75
CA HIS A 310 -21.78 -55.14 -9.75
C HIS A 310 -22.39 -56.43 -10.32
N GLU A 311 -23.34 -56.34 -11.25
CA GLU A 311 -23.85 -57.51 -11.99
C GLU A 311 -22.74 -58.18 -12.81
N MET A 312 -21.89 -57.40 -13.47
CA MET A 312 -20.77 -57.94 -14.25
C MET A 312 -19.68 -58.54 -13.34
N GLU A 313 -19.43 -57.95 -12.17
CA GLU A 313 -18.58 -58.55 -11.14
C GLU A 313 -19.15 -59.90 -10.67
N ALA A 314 -20.45 -59.96 -10.36
CA ALA A 314 -21.12 -61.21 -9.97
C ALA A 314 -21.09 -62.27 -11.10
N ARG A 315 -21.27 -61.87 -12.36
CA ARG A 315 -21.13 -62.78 -13.51
C ARG A 315 -19.70 -63.29 -13.70
N ILE A 316 -18.70 -62.45 -13.44
CA ILE A 316 -17.30 -62.89 -13.47
C ILE A 316 -17.09 -63.95 -12.39
N GLU A 317 -17.62 -63.74 -11.19
CA GLU A 317 -17.55 -64.71 -10.09
C GLU A 317 -18.31 -66.01 -10.41
N GLU A 318 -19.51 -65.93 -10.98
CA GLU A 318 -20.24 -67.12 -11.48
C GLU A 318 -19.51 -67.87 -12.58
N GLU A 319 -18.85 -67.17 -13.51
CA GLU A 319 -18.07 -67.79 -14.58
C GLU A 319 -16.78 -68.41 -14.02
N GLU A 320 -16.17 -67.81 -13.00
CA GLU A 320 -15.06 -68.41 -12.24
C GLU A 320 -15.53 -69.69 -11.51
N GLU A 321 -16.70 -69.68 -10.86
CA GLU A 321 -17.30 -70.86 -10.23
C GLU A 321 -17.66 -71.93 -11.27
N ARG A 322 -18.24 -71.56 -12.41
CA ARG A 322 -18.56 -72.47 -13.50
C ARG A 322 -17.30 -73.08 -14.10
N SER A 323 -16.23 -72.28 -14.25
CA SER A 323 -14.93 -72.77 -14.67
C SER A 323 -14.38 -73.81 -13.68
N GLN A 324 -14.51 -73.57 -12.37
CA GLN A 324 -14.15 -74.54 -11.33
C GLN A 324 -15.03 -75.80 -11.38
N GLN A 325 -16.34 -75.67 -11.59
CA GLN A 325 -17.27 -76.79 -11.74
C GLN A 325 -16.94 -77.63 -12.98
N LEU A 326 -16.73 -77.00 -14.14
CA LEU A 326 -16.29 -77.67 -15.37
C LEU A 326 -14.94 -78.38 -15.16
N GLN A 327 -14.03 -77.78 -14.38
CA GLN A 327 -12.76 -78.40 -14.03
C GLN A 327 -12.96 -79.61 -13.11
N ALA A 328 -13.94 -79.58 -12.20
CA ALA A 328 -14.31 -80.70 -11.34
C ALA A 328 -15.04 -81.83 -12.11
N GLU A 329 -15.97 -81.49 -13.00
CA GLU A 329 -16.65 -82.43 -13.90
C GLU A 329 -15.66 -83.09 -14.84
N LYS A 330 -14.71 -82.33 -15.41
CA LYS A 330 -13.62 -82.89 -16.21
C LYS A 330 -12.81 -83.92 -15.42
N LYS A 331 -12.49 -83.65 -14.15
CA LYS A 331 -11.83 -84.63 -13.26
C LYS A 331 -12.71 -85.86 -13.00
N LYS A 332 -14.01 -85.67 -12.79
CA LYS A 332 -14.95 -86.77 -12.54
C LYS A 332 -15.15 -87.65 -13.78
N MET A 333 -15.22 -87.05 -14.96
CA MET A 333 -15.30 -87.75 -16.24
C MET A 333 -14.00 -88.54 -16.52
N GLN A 334 -12.85 -87.95 -16.20
CA GLN A 334 -11.57 -88.66 -16.24
C GLN A 334 -11.55 -89.87 -15.29
N GLN A 335 -12.12 -89.73 -14.09
CA GLN A 335 -12.26 -90.85 -13.15
C GLN A 335 -13.21 -91.93 -13.67
N GLN A 336 -14.37 -91.55 -14.21
CA GLN A 336 -15.33 -92.51 -14.79
C GLN A 336 -14.77 -93.24 -16.01
N MET A 337 -13.93 -92.59 -16.82
CA MET A 337 -13.22 -93.26 -17.90
C MET A 337 -12.28 -94.35 -17.36
N LEU A 338 -11.54 -94.07 -16.28
CA LEU A 338 -10.68 -95.07 -15.63
C LEU A 338 -11.50 -96.24 -15.07
N ASP A 339 -12.61 -95.96 -14.39
CA ASP A 339 -13.45 -96.99 -13.79
C ASP A 339 -14.11 -97.89 -14.87
N LEU A 340 -14.49 -97.32 -16.04
CA LEU A 340 -15.03 -98.08 -17.17
C LEU A 340 -13.97 -98.91 -17.89
N GLU A 341 -12.73 -98.43 -17.96
CA GLU A 341 -11.59 -99.22 -18.44
C GLU A 341 -11.37 -100.46 -17.56
N GLU A 342 -11.48 -100.32 -16.23
CA GLU A 342 -11.36 -101.43 -15.27
C GLU A 342 -12.52 -102.44 -15.40
N GLN A 343 -13.77 -101.97 -15.54
CA GLN A 343 -14.93 -102.86 -15.75
C GLN A 343 -14.86 -103.63 -17.08
N LEU A 344 -14.29 -103.03 -18.13
CA LEU A 344 -14.12 -103.71 -19.42
C LEU A 344 -13.13 -104.88 -19.29
N GLU A 345 -12.05 -104.72 -18.53
CA GLU A 345 -11.11 -105.81 -18.23
C GLU A 345 -11.77 -106.95 -17.45
N GLU A 346 -12.66 -106.65 -16.49
CA GLU A 346 -13.38 -107.67 -15.72
C GLU A 346 -14.37 -108.49 -16.58
N GLU A 347 -15.14 -107.84 -17.45
CA GLU A 347 -16.09 -108.51 -18.36
C GLU A 347 -15.37 -109.37 -19.42
N GLU A 348 -14.21 -108.94 -19.91
CA GLU A 348 -13.38 -109.77 -20.79
C GLU A 348 -12.90 -111.05 -20.10
N ALA A 349 -12.57 -110.99 -18.80
CA ALA A 349 -12.21 -112.15 -18.00
C ALA A 349 -13.42 -113.10 -17.78
N ALA A 350 -14.62 -112.55 -17.53
CA ALA A 350 -15.84 -113.33 -17.36
C ALA A 350 -16.24 -114.09 -18.64
N ARG A 351 -16.09 -113.46 -19.81
CA ARG A 351 -16.39 -114.06 -21.11
C ARG A 351 -15.48 -115.24 -21.44
N GLN A 352 -14.20 -115.20 -21.08
CA GLN A 352 -13.30 -116.35 -21.24
C GLN A 352 -13.75 -117.57 -20.43
N LYS A 353 -14.31 -117.37 -19.24
CA LYS A 353 -14.79 -118.44 -18.37
C LYS A 353 -16.03 -119.16 -18.93
N LEU A 354 -17.00 -118.40 -19.45
CA LEU A 354 -18.22 -118.95 -20.06
C LEU A 354 -17.96 -119.76 -21.34
N GLN A 355 -16.92 -119.41 -22.11
CA GLN A 355 -16.54 -120.15 -23.31
C GLN A 355 -16.05 -121.58 -23.00
N LEU A 356 -15.40 -121.78 -21.84
CA LEU A 356 -14.95 -123.08 -21.36
C LEU A 356 -16.13 -123.98 -20.94
N GLU A 357 -17.16 -123.44 -20.31
CA GLU A 357 -18.33 -124.20 -19.85
C GLU A 357 -19.18 -124.75 -21.01
N LYS A 358 -19.30 -123.98 -22.10
CA LYS A 358 -20.04 -124.39 -23.31
C LYS A 358 -19.51 -125.69 -23.92
N VAL A 359 -18.19 -125.85 -24.03
CA VAL A 359 -17.56 -127.03 -24.65
C VAL A 359 -17.89 -128.32 -23.89
N THR A 360 -18.04 -128.24 -22.56
CA THR A 360 -18.41 -129.38 -21.71
C THR A 360 -19.88 -129.82 -21.85
N ALA A 361 -20.78 -128.92 -22.24
CA ALA A 361 -22.21 -129.21 -22.38
C ALA A 361 -22.52 -129.97 -23.69
N ASP A 362 -21.86 -129.62 -24.79
CA ASP A 362 -22.07 -130.24 -26.11
C ASP A 362 -21.72 -131.74 -26.14
N GLY A 363 -20.84 -132.21 -25.25
CA GLY A 363 -20.49 -133.64 -25.11
C GLY A 363 -21.59 -134.52 -24.50
N LYS A 364 -22.56 -133.96 -23.77
CA LYS A 364 -23.63 -134.72 -23.10
C LYS A 364 -24.85 -134.97 -24.00
N ILE A 365 -25.06 -134.12 -25.01
CA ILE A 365 -26.24 -134.19 -25.91
C ILE A 365 -26.16 -135.40 -26.85
N LYS A 366 -24.96 -135.75 -27.33
CA LYS A 366 -24.75 -136.88 -28.25
C LYS A 366 -25.07 -138.27 -27.68
N LYS A 367 -25.25 -138.40 -26.36
CA LYS A 367 -25.54 -139.67 -25.68
C LYS A 367 -27.05 -139.91 -25.50
N MET A 368 -27.88 -138.86 -25.60
CA MET A 368 -29.34 -138.98 -25.46
C MET A 368 -30.04 -139.25 -26.80
N GLU A 369 -29.36 -139.07 -27.93
CA GLU A 369 -29.93 -139.31 -29.27
C GLU A 369 -30.05 -140.82 -29.60
N ASP A 370 -29.21 -141.68 -29.03
CA ASP A 370 -29.28 -143.14 -29.24
C ASP A 370 -30.45 -143.83 -28.49
N ASP A 371 -30.94 -143.26 -27.39
CA ASP A 371 -32.02 -143.85 -26.57
C ASP A 371 -33.43 -143.62 -27.16
N ILE A 372 -33.60 -142.66 -28.08
CA ILE A 372 -34.90 -142.32 -28.68
C ILE A 372 -35.35 -143.34 -29.73
N LEU A 373 -34.43 -144.06 -30.37
CA LEU A 373 -34.74 -145.01 -31.46
C LEU A 373 -35.47 -146.28 -30.99
N ILE A 374 -35.49 -146.58 -29.68
CA ILE A 374 -36.13 -147.77 -29.11
C ILE A 374 -37.60 -147.51 -28.73
N MET A 375 -38.02 -146.25 -28.57
CA MET A 375 -39.39 -145.88 -28.17
C MET A 375 -40.38 -145.77 -29.35
N GLU A 376 -39.92 -145.95 -30.60
CA GLU A 376 -40.76 -145.90 -31.81
C GLU A 376 -41.57 -147.20 -32.08
N ASP A 377 -41.35 -148.31 -31.36
CA ASP A 377 -41.95 -149.61 -31.71
C ASP A 377 -43.25 -149.99 -30.93
N GLN A 378 -43.68 -149.24 -29.91
CA GLN A 378 -44.80 -149.64 -29.03
C GLN A 378 -46.14 -148.90 -29.21
N ASN A 379 -46.22 -147.72 -29.84
CA ASN A 379 -47.46 -146.91 -29.83
C ASN A 379 -48.36 -147.06 -31.07
N ASN A 380 -47.95 -147.87 -32.06
CA ASN A 380 -48.70 -148.11 -33.30
C ASN A 380 -49.87 -149.13 -33.19
N LYS A 381 -50.26 -149.57 -31.98
CA LYS A 381 -51.34 -150.57 -31.77
C LYS A 381 -52.58 -150.10 -30.99
N LEU A 382 -52.71 -148.81 -30.65
CA LEU A 382 -53.92 -148.24 -30.00
C LEU A 382 -54.67 -147.22 -30.87
N THR A 383 -54.48 -147.27 -32.18
CA THR A 383 -55.38 -146.63 -33.15
C THR A 383 -56.57 -147.55 -33.43
N LYS A 384 -57.80 -146.99 -33.44
CA LYS A 384 -58.98 -147.47 -34.21
C LYS A 384 -60.06 -148.35 -33.53
N GLU A 385 -60.40 -148.15 -32.24
CA GLU A 385 -61.61 -148.78 -31.64
C GLU A 385 -62.67 -147.85 -31.01
N ARG A 386 -62.57 -146.51 -31.04
CA ARG A 386 -63.72 -145.65 -30.65
C ARG A 386 -64.24 -144.77 -31.77
N LYS A 387 -64.54 -145.47 -32.86
CA LYS A 387 -65.35 -145.04 -34.01
C LYS A 387 -66.74 -145.66 -33.88
N LEU A 388 -67.40 -145.39 -32.76
CA LEU A 388 -68.80 -145.70 -32.50
C LEU A 388 -69.45 -144.38 -32.08
N LEU A 389 -69.78 -143.53 -33.05
CA LEU A 389 -71.00 -143.61 -33.84
C LEU A 389 -72.22 -143.32 -32.96
N GLU A 390 -72.79 -142.15 -33.23
CA GLU A 390 -74.21 -142.11 -33.62
C GLU A 390 -75.22 -142.50 -32.55
N GLU A 391 -75.16 -141.79 -31.44
CA GLU A 391 -76.38 -141.32 -30.75
C GLU A 391 -76.39 -139.78 -30.84
N ARG A 392 -76.80 -139.16 -31.96
CA ARG A 392 -78.14 -139.23 -32.56
C ARG A 392 -79.12 -138.62 -31.56
N VAL A 393 -79.47 -137.35 -31.72
CA VAL A 393 -80.68 -136.97 -32.49
C VAL A 393 -82.00 -137.42 -31.81
N SER A 394 -81.94 -137.92 -30.57
CA SER A 394 -83.01 -137.92 -29.59
C SER A 394 -82.56 -136.97 -28.48
N ASP A 395 -82.89 -135.68 -28.49
CA ASP A 395 -84.15 -135.26 -27.88
C ASP A 395 -84.59 -133.89 -28.42
N LEU A 396 -85.14 -133.90 -29.63
CA LEU A 396 -86.00 -132.83 -30.14
C LEU A 396 -87.46 -133.27 -30.26
N THR A 397 -87.90 -134.38 -29.64
CA THR A 397 -89.28 -134.84 -29.86
C THR A 397 -89.82 -135.75 -28.75
N THR A 398 -89.93 -135.24 -27.52
CA THR A 398 -90.82 -135.72 -26.44
C THR A 398 -90.45 -134.96 -25.16
N ASN A 399 -91.02 -133.81 -24.83
CA ASN A 399 -92.45 -133.54 -24.62
C ASN A 399 -92.63 -132.01 -24.78
N LEU A 400 -93.34 -131.46 -25.76
CA LEU A 400 -94.74 -131.72 -26.10
C LEU A 400 -95.62 -131.92 -24.87
N ALA A 401 -95.92 -130.79 -24.22
CA ALA A 401 -97.14 -130.44 -23.49
C ALA A 401 -96.69 -129.32 -22.55
N GLU A 402 -96.81 -128.04 -22.87
CA GLU A 402 -98.01 -127.36 -23.37
C GLU A 402 -97.52 -125.94 -23.73
N GLU A 403 -97.66 -125.48 -24.96
CA GLU A 403 -98.77 -124.57 -25.26
C GLU A 403 -99.98 -124.80 -24.36
N GLU A 404 -99.93 -124.19 -23.18
CA GLU A 404 -101.04 -123.52 -22.51
C GLU A 404 -100.44 -122.63 -21.42
N GLU A 405 -100.54 -121.31 -21.63
CA GLU A 405 -100.32 -120.22 -20.66
C GLU A 405 -98.88 -119.70 -20.41
N LYS A 406 -98.53 -118.73 -21.26
CA LYS A 406 -98.30 -117.31 -20.88
C LYS A 406 -97.88 -116.99 -19.43
N ALA A 407 -96.93 -116.05 -19.37
CA ALA A 407 -96.64 -115.11 -18.28
C ALA A 407 -95.62 -115.57 -17.21
N LYS A 408 -94.37 -115.09 -17.33
CA LYS A 408 -93.71 -114.38 -16.21
C LYS A 408 -92.34 -113.74 -16.44
N ASN A 409 -91.60 -113.97 -17.53
CA ASN A 409 -90.18 -113.53 -17.56
C ASN A 409 -89.82 -112.45 -18.58
N LEU A 410 -90.77 -111.56 -18.85
CA LEU A 410 -90.59 -110.26 -19.53
C LEU A 410 -90.07 -109.14 -18.58
N THR A 411 -89.43 -109.48 -17.46
CA THR A 411 -89.11 -108.50 -16.39
C THR A 411 -87.61 -108.32 -16.11
N LYS A 412 -86.71 -109.14 -16.68
CA LYS A 412 -85.25 -108.99 -16.41
C LYS A 412 -84.44 -108.31 -17.52
N LEU A 413 -84.96 -108.26 -18.75
CA LEU A 413 -84.30 -107.55 -19.86
C LEU A 413 -84.71 -106.06 -19.97
N LYS A 414 -85.80 -105.65 -19.29
CA LYS A 414 -86.27 -104.26 -19.22
C LYS A 414 -85.37 -103.38 -18.33
N ASN A 415 -84.90 -103.90 -17.20
CA ASN A 415 -84.15 -103.11 -16.20
C ASN A 415 -82.73 -102.72 -16.64
N LYS A 416 -82.12 -103.42 -17.62
CA LYS A 416 -80.77 -103.08 -18.11
C LYS A 416 -80.78 -101.95 -19.15
N HIS A 417 -81.91 -101.71 -19.80
CA HIS A 417 -82.08 -100.61 -20.75
C HIS A 417 -82.66 -99.34 -20.12
N GLU A 418 -83.39 -99.43 -19.00
CA GLU A 418 -83.84 -98.24 -18.23
C GLU A 418 -82.69 -97.54 -17.46
N SER A 419 -81.66 -98.28 -17.02
CA SER A 419 -80.49 -97.69 -16.34
C SER A 419 -79.62 -96.80 -17.24
N MET A 420 -79.52 -97.13 -18.54
CA MET A 420 -78.68 -96.38 -19.49
C MET A 420 -79.37 -95.13 -20.02
N ILE A 421 -80.70 -95.04 -19.90
CA ILE A 421 -81.50 -93.85 -20.24
C ILE A 421 -81.44 -92.83 -19.10
N SER A 422 -81.47 -93.27 -17.83
CA SER A 422 -81.35 -92.37 -16.67
C SER A 422 -79.98 -91.66 -16.56
N GLU A 423 -78.88 -92.32 -16.96
CA GLU A 423 -77.55 -91.68 -16.97
C GLU A 423 -77.37 -90.64 -18.11
N LEU A 424 -78.10 -90.80 -19.23
CA LEU A 424 -78.09 -89.83 -20.33
C LEU A 424 -79.00 -88.61 -20.05
N GLU A 425 -80.10 -88.79 -19.32
CA GLU A 425 -80.98 -87.68 -18.89
C GLU A 425 -80.34 -86.78 -17.81
N VAL A 426 -79.47 -87.33 -16.96
CA VAL A 426 -78.71 -86.54 -15.96
C VAL A 426 -77.55 -85.76 -16.59
N ARG A 427 -76.90 -86.30 -17.63
CA ARG A 427 -75.89 -85.55 -18.41
C ARG A 427 -76.52 -84.40 -19.20
N LEU A 428 -77.69 -84.61 -19.83
CA LEU A 428 -78.40 -83.56 -20.58
C LEU A 428 -78.85 -82.38 -19.68
N LYS A 429 -79.35 -82.66 -18.47
CA LYS A 429 -79.71 -81.61 -17.49
C LYS A 429 -78.51 -80.85 -16.90
N LYS A 430 -77.32 -81.47 -16.85
CA LYS A 430 -76.09 -80.82 -16.38
C LYS A 430 -75.49 -79.93 -17.48
N GLU A 431 -75.58 -80.37 -18.74
CA GLU A 431 -75.20 -79.59 -19.92
C GLU A 431 -76.08 -78.34 -20.10
N GLU A 432 -77.42 -78.47 -19.94
CA GLU A 432 -78.38 -77.34 -20.03
C GLU A 432 -78.17 -76.28 -18.94
N LYS A 433 -77.77 -76.68 -17.73
CA LYS A 433 -77.48 -75.76 -16.62
C LYS A 433 -76.17 -75.01 -16.83
N SER A 434 -75.13 -75.70 -17.35
CA SER A 434 -73.85 -75.07 -17.70
C SER A 434 -73.99 -74.09 -18.88
N ARG A 435 -74.89 -74.37 -19.83
CA ARG A 435 -75.19 -73.49 -20.97
C ARG A 435 -75.88 -72.20 -20.54
N GLN A 436 -76.79 -72.26 -19.56
CA GLN A 436 -77.46 -71.07 -19.01
C GLN A 436 -76.54 -70.20 -18.12
N GLU A 437 -75.57 -70.80 -17.44
CA GLU A 437 -74.53 -70.06 -16.71
C GLU A 437 -73.52 -69.39 -17.66
N LEU A 438 -73.13 -70.06 -18.74
CA LEU A 438 -72.31 -69.50 -19.81
C LEU A 438 -73.03 -68.37 -20.59
N GLU A 439 -74.33 -68.47 -20.85
CA GLU A 439 -75.11 -67.36 -21.46
C GLU A 439 -75.27 -66.16 -20.52
N LYS A 440 -75.32 -66.36 -19.20
CA LYS A 440 -75.32 -65.25 -18.21
C LYS A 440 -73.95 -64.57 -18.10
N ILE A 441 -72.86 -65.33 -18.12
CA ILE A 441 -71.49 -64.78 -18.10
C ILE A 441 -71.19 -64.06 -19.42
N LYS A 442 -71.65 -64.61 -20.56
CA LYS A 442 -71.55 -63.97 -21.87
C LYS A 442 -72.29 -62.63 -21.91
N ARG A 443 -73.53 -62.54 -21.39
CA ARG A 443 -74.27 -61.27 -21.30
C ARG A 443 -73.63 -60.25 -20.34
N LYS A 444 -72.95 -60.70 -19.27
CA LYS A 444 -72.16 -59.82 -18.39
C LYS A 444 -70.91 -59.28 -19.08
N LEU A 445 -70.16 -60.14 -19.76
CA LEU A 445 -68.95 -59.76 -20.51
C LEU A 445 -69.27 -58.91 -21.74
N GLU A 446 -70.42 -59.13 -22.41
CA GLU A 446 -70.92 -58.25 -23.47
C GLU A 446 -71.36 -56.88 -22.93
N GLY A 447 -71.90 -56.82 -21.70
CA GLY A 447 -72.19 -55.57 -21.00
C GLY A 447 -70.92 -54.80 -20.60
N GLU A 448 -69.96 -55.47 -19.96
CA GLU A 448 -68.66 -54.87 -19.60
C GLU A 448 -67.85 -54.44 -20.84
N SER A 449 -67.93 -55.20 -21.93
CA SER A 449 -67.31 -54.83 -23.21
C SER A 449 -68.02 -53.65 -23.88
N SER A 450 -69.33 -53.48 -23.68
CA SER A 450 -70.10 -52.33 -24.17
C SER A 450 -69.79 -51.07 -23.34
N ASP A 451 -69.73 -51.20 -22.02
CA ASP A 451 -69.41 -50.10 -21.09
C ASP A 451 -67.96 -49.62 -21.28
N LEU A 452 -67.01 -50.54 -21.54
CA LEU A 452 -65.64 -50.18 -21.90
C LEU A 452 -65.55 -49.56 -23.30
N HIS A 453 -66.41 -49.95 -24.24
CA HIS A 453 -66.49 -49.28 -25.55
C HIS A 453 -67.06 -47.86 -25.43
N GLU A 454 -68.06 -47.65 -24.57
CA GLU A 454 -68.62 -46.32 -24.28
C GLU A 454 -67.62 -45.44 -23.53
N GLN A 455 -66.86 -45.97 -22.56
CA GLN A 455 -65.78 -45.23 -21.88
C GLN A 455 -64.62 -44.89 -22.82
N ILE A 456 -64.26 -45.79 -23.74
CA ILE A 456 -63.24 -45.50 -24.77
C ILE A 456 -63.76 -44.44 -25.74
N ALA A 457 -65.04 -44.48 -26.13
CA ALA A 457 -65.64 -43.46 -26.98
C ALA A 457 -65.74 -42.09 -26.27
N GLU A 458 -66.07 -42.04 -24.98
CA GLU A 458 -66.05 -40.82 -24.15
C GLU A 458 -64.64 -40.25 -23.99
N LEU A 459 -63.63 -41.11 -23.74
CA LEU A 459 -62.23 -40.68 -23.66
C LEU A 459 -61.70 -40.22 -25.01
N GLN A 460 -62.11 -40.84 -26.12
CA GLN A 460 -61.77 -40.38 -27.47
C GLN A 460 -62.46 -39.04 -27.80
N ALA A 461 -63.68 -38.81 -27.34
CA ALA A 461 -64.39 -37.53 -27.45
C ALA A 461 -63.71 -36.43 -26.60
N GLN A 462 -63.31 -36.74 -25.36
CA GLN A 462 -62.55 -35.81 -24.51
C GLN A 462 -61.17 -35.49 -25.09
N ILE A 463 -60.47 -36.46 -25.69
CA ILE A 463 -59.19 -36.21 -26.38
C ILE A 463 -59.41 -35.34 -27.62
N ALA A 464 -60.50 -35.54 -28.37
CA ALA A 464 -60.83 -34.69 -29.52
C ALA A 464 -61.19 -33.26 -29.08
N GLU A 465 -61.90 -33.10 -27.97
CA GLU A 465 -62.25 -31.78 -27.42
C GLU A 465 -61.03 -31.07 -26.82
N LEU A 466 -60.14 -31.78 -26.11
CA LEU A 466 -58.87 -31.23 -25.62
C LEU A 466 -57.92 -30.88 -26.77
N LYS A 467 -57.89 -31.66 -27.87
CA LYS A 467 -57.13 -31.29 -29.08
C LYS A 467 -57.72 -30.08 -29.78
N ALA A 468 -59.04 -29.92 -29.81
CA ALA A 468 -59.69 -28.73 -30.35
C ALA A 468 -59.44 -27.49 -29.46
N GLN A 469 -59.43 -27.65 -28.13
CA GLN A 469 -59.06 -26.57 -27.20
C GLN A 469 -57.58 -26.20 -27.31
N LEU A 470 -56.69 -27.19 -27.49
CA LEU A 470 -55.25 -26.95 -27.72
C LEU A 470 -55.03 -26.22 -29.04
N ALA A 471 -55.67 -26.65 -30.14
CA ALA A 471 -55.59 -25.98 -31.43
C ALA A 471 -56.12 -24.54 -31.35
N LYS A 472 -57.21 -24.30 -30.61
CA LYS A 472 -57.74 -22.95 -30.38
C LYS A 472 -56.80 -22.10 -29.52
N LYS A 473 -56.11 -22.70 -28.55
CA LYS A 473 -55.09 -22.02 -27.73
C LYS A 473 -53.81 -21.75 -28.52
N GLU A 474 -53.43 -22.61 -29.45
CA GLU A 474 -52.34 -22.41 -30.40
C GLU A 474 -52.67 -21.29 -31.40
N GLU A 475 -53.92 -21.21 -31.87
CA GLU A 475 -54.41 -20.09 -32.70
C GLU A 475 -54.46 -18.78 -31.92
N GLU A 476 -54.93 -18.79 -30.67
CA GLU A 476 -54.89 -17.62 -29.77
C GLU A 476 -53.45 -17.18 -29.47
N LEU A 477 -52.52 -18.12 -29.30
CA LEU A 477 -51.09 -17.85 -29.09
C LEU A 477 -50.44 -17.30 -30.36
N GLN A 478 -50.73 -17.84 -31.54
CA GLN A 478 -50.26 -17.28 -32.81
C GLN A 478 -50.85 -15.90 -33.09
N ALA A 479 -52.13 -15.68 -32.77
CA ALA A 479 -52.74 -14.35 -32.87
C ALA A 479 -52.14 -13.36 -31.86
N ALA A 480 -51.78 -13.81 -30.65
CA ALA A 480 -51.09 -12.99 -29.66
C ALA A 480 -49.64 -12.68 -30.08
N LEU A 481 -48.93 -13.64 -30.68
CA LEU A 481 -47.59 -13.43 -31.23
C LEU A 481 -47.61 -12.49 -32.45
N ALA A 482 -48.60 -12.62 -33.34
CA ALA A 482 -48.79 -11.69 -34.45
C ALA A 482 -49.13 -10.28 -33.95
N ARG A 483 -49.94 -10.15 -32.89
CA ARG A 483 -50.17 -8.85 -32.23
C ARG A 483 -48.92 -8.31 -31.55
N LEU A 484 -48.10 -9.17 -30.96
CA LEU A 484 -46.83 -8.77 -30.36
C LEU A 484 -45.85 -8.28 -31.44
N GLU A 485 -45.80 -8.94 -32.59
CA GLU A 485 -44.99 -8.49 -33.74
C GLU A 485 -45.51 -7.17 -34.32
N ASP A 486 -46.82 -6.99 -34.44
CA ASP A 486 -47.43 -5.72 -34.86
C ASP A 486 -47.20 -4.60 -33.83
N GLU A 487 -47.32 -4.87 -32.53
CA GLU A 487 -47.00 -3.91 -31.45
C GLU A 487 -45.50 -3.61 -31.39
N THR A 488 -44.64 -4.58 -31.67
CA THR A 488 -43.18 -4.38 -31.75
C THR A 488 -42.81 -3.56 -32.98
N SER A 489 -43.47 -3.78 -34.11
CA SER A 489 -43.36 -2.98 -35.34
C SER A 489 -43.86 -1.54 -35.10
N GLN A 490 -45.00 -1.37 -34.44
CA GLN A 490 -45.54 -0.06 -34.05
C GLN A 490 -44.63 0.66 -33.05
N LYS A 491 -44.09 -0.06 -32.06
CA LYS A 491 -43.10 0.47 -31.10
C LYS A 491 -41.83 0.91 -31.81
N ASN A 492 -41.33 0.13 -32.76
CA ASN A 492 -40.15 0.49 -33.55
C ASN A 492 -40.40 1.70 -34.47
N ASN A 493 -41.58 1.77 -35.08
CA ASN A 493 -42.00 2.94 -35.85
C ASN A 493 -42.21 4.17 -34.97
N ALA A 494 -42.75 4.02 -33.76
CA ALA A 494 -42.90 5.09 -32.77
C ALA A 494 -41.53 5.55 -32.25
N LEU A 495 -40.59 4.64 -31.98
CA LEU A 495 -39.20 4.98 -31.63
C LEU A 495 -38.48 5.71 -32.76
N LYS A 496 -38.75 5.34 -34.02
CA LYS A 496 -38.23 6.05 -35.19
C LYS A 496 -38.83 7.45 -35.31
N LYS A 497 -40.15 7.58 -35.08
CA LYS A 497 -40.86 8.86 -35.00
C LYS A 497 -40.36 9.74 -33.85
N ILE A 498 -40.06 9.15 -32.70
CA ILE A 498 -39.50 9.83 -31.54
C ILE A 498 -38.10 10.34 -31.88
N ARG A 499 -37.24 9.55 -32.52
CA ARG A 499 -35.91 10.02 -32.96
C ARG A 499 -35.98 11.13 -34.02
N GLU A 500 -36.94 11.04 -34.95
CA GLU A 500 -37.20 12.10 -35.93
C GLU A 500 -37.73 13.37 -35.26
N LEU A 501 -38.61 13.24 -34.27
CA LEU A 501 -39.13 14.36 -33.48
C LEU A 501 -38.07 14.93 -32.52
N GLU A 502 -37.17 14.12 -31.98
CA GLU A 502 -36.03 14.55 -31.17
C GLU A 502 -35.02 15.30 -32.02
N SER A 503 -34.76 14.84 -33.25
CA SER A 503 -33.98 15.60 -34.23
C SER A 503 -34.65 16.92 -34.58
N HIS A 504 -35.96 16.93 -34.83
CA HIS A 504 -36.69 18.18 -35.06
C HIS A 504 -36.76 19.09 -33.83
N ILE A 505 -36.81 18.55 -32.61
CA ILE A 505 -36.72 19.33 -31.38
C ILE A 505 -35.32 19.92 -31.24
N SER A 506 -34.27 19.18 -31.61
CA SER A 506 -32.90 19.69 -31.64
C SER A 506 -32.74 20.80 -32.68
N ASP A 507 -33.25 20.61 -33.89
CA ASP A 507 -33.23 21.63 -34.95
C ASP A 507 -34.05 22.87 -34.53
N LEU A 508 -35.23 22.67 -33.94
CA LEU A 508 -36.06 23.76 -33.41
C LEU A 508 -35.46 24.42 -32.16
N GLN A 509 -34.65 23.71 -31.37
CA GLN A 509 -33.89 24.28 -30.25
C GLN A 509 -32.73 25.13 -30.77
N GLU A 510 -32.03 24.68 -31.81
CA GLU A 510 -30.99 25.47 -32.50
C GLU A 510 -31.61 26.70 -33.16
N ASP A 511 -32.77 26.56 -33.81
CA ASP A 511 -33.52 27.69 -34.36
C ASP A 511 -34.01 28.64 -33.25
N LEU A 512 -34.50 28.13 -32.12
CA LEU A 512 -34.92 28.95 -30.97
C LEU A 512 -33.74 29.65 -30.30
N GLU A 513 -32.56 29.03 -30.25
CA GLU A 513 -31.33 29.67 -29.78
C GLU A 513 -30.83 30.72 -30.77
N SER A 514 -30.95 30.46 -32.08
CA SER A 514 -30.66 31.43 -33.13
C SER A 514 -31.62 32.62 -33.08
N GLU A 515 -32.91 32.38 -32.82
CA GLU A 515 -33.93 33.41 -32.69
C GLU A 515 -33.74 34.18 -31.39
N LYS A 516 -33.42 33.52 -30.26
CA LYS A 516 -33.03 34.19 -29.02
C LYS A 516 -31.77 35.05 -29.19
N ALA A 517 -30.78 34.59 -29.96
CA ALA A 517 -29.59 35.37 -30.27
C ALA A 517 -29.92 36.57 -31.16
N ALA A 518 -30.77 36.39 -32.18
CA ALA A 518 -31.26 37.45 -33.05
C ALA A 518 -32.14 38.46 -32.29
N ARG A 519 -32.99 37.99 -31.38
CA ARG A 519 -33.85 38.77 -30.49
C ARG A 519 -33.04 39.54 -29.47
N ASN A 520 -32.01 38.94 -28.86
CA ASN A 520 -31.08 39.67 -27.99
C ASN A 520 -30.31 40.73 -28.76
N LYS A 521 -29.94 40.46 -30.02
CA LYS A 521 -29.29 41.44 -30.90
C LYS A 521 -30.25 42.57 -31.31
N ALA A 522 -31.52 42.25 -31.56
CA ALA A 522 -32.58 43.21 -31.88
C ALA A 522 -33.03 44.01 -30.65
N GLU A 523 -33.08 43.42 -29.45
CA GLU A 523 -33.34 44.12 -28.19
C GLU A 523 -32.16 45.02 -27.83
N LYS A 524 -30.92 44.59 -28.11
CA LYS A 524 -29.74 45.45 -27.98
C LYS A 524 -29.81 46.62 -28.95
N GLN A 525 -30.10 46.39 -30.23
CA GLN A 525 -30.31 47.47 -31.21
C GLN A 525 -31.51 48.37 -30.85
N LYS A 526 -32.57 47.85 -30.25
CA LYS A 526 -33.71 48.63 -29.77
C LYS A 526 -33.35 49.46 -28.53
N ARG A 527 -32.44 48.99 -27.69
CA ARG A 527 -31.90 49.71 -26.53
C ARG A 527 -30.97 50.82 -27.00
N ASP A 528 -30.08 50.51 -27.94
CA ASP A 528 -29.17 51.48 -28.57
C ASP A 528 -29.97 52.56 -29.34
N LEU A 529 -30.98 52.18 -30.14
CA LEU A 529 -31.90 53.12 -30.79
C LEU A 529 -32.79 53.86 -29.80
N GLY A 530 -33.11 53.26 -28.64
CA GLY A 530 -33.86 53.91 -27.57
C GLY A 530 -33.05 54.99 -26.85
N GLU A 531 -31.76 54.72 -26.64
CA GLU A 531 -30.78 55.68 -26.11
C GLU A 531 -30.50 56.80 -27.13
N GLU A 532 -30.46 56.50 -28.44
CA GLU A 532 -30.39 57.51 -29.50
C GLU A 532 -31.67 58.35 -29.62
N LEU A 533 -32.85 57.76 -29.35
CA LEU A 533 -34.14 58.46 -29.39
C LEU A 533 -34.38 59.30 -28.12
N GLU A 534 -33.86 58.89 -26.96
CA GLU A 534 -33.75 59.74 -25.77
C GLU A 534 -32.74 60.87 -25.99
N ALA A 535 -31.59 60.60 -26.60
CA ALA A 535 -30.61 61.63 -26.96
C ALA A 535 -31.18 62.68 -27.95
N LEU A 536 -31.90 62.23 -28.98
CA LEU A 536 -32.62 63.10 -29.92
C LEU A 536 -33.82 63.82 -29.28
N LYS A 537 -34.46 63.24 -28.25
CA LYS A 537 -35.49 63.93 -27.46
C LYS A 537 -34.90 65.04 -26.59
N THR A 538 -33.73 64.83 -25.99
CA THR A 538 -32.99 65.88 -25.28
C THR A 538 -32.48 66.96 -26.25
N GLU A 539 -32.04 66.62 -27.46
CA GLU A 539 -31.71 67.63 -28.49
C GLU A 539 -32.96 68.37 -29.04
N LEU A 540 -34.13 67.73 -29.05
CA LEU A 540 -35.39 68.36 -29.46
C LEU A 540 -35.99 69.27 -28.37
N GLU A 541 -35.79 68.93 -27.10
CA GLU A 541 -36.16 69.77 -25.95
C GLU A 541 -35.24 71.01 -25.85
N ASP A 542 -33.96 70.90 -26.24
CA ASP A 542 -33.02 72.04 -26.28
C ASP A 542 -33.19 72.96 -27.51
N THR A 543 -33.96 72.55 -28.54
CA THR A 543 -34.14 73.32 -29.78
C THR A 543 -35.43 74.16 -29.81
N LEU A 544 -36.16 74.26 -28.70
CA LEU A 544 -37.40 75.05 -28.59
C LEU A 544 -37.21 76.48 -28.01
N ASP A 545 -36.04 76.83 -27.46
CA ASP A 545 -35.85 78.09 -26.73
C ASP A 545 -35.01 79.19 -27.43
N THR A 546 -34.56 79.04 -28.68
CA THR A 546 -33.68 80.04 -29.32
C THR A 546 -33.98 80.39 -30.78
N THR A 547 -35.26 80.47 -31.14
CA THR A 547 -35.72 80.82 -32.52
C THR A 547 -36.01 82.32 -32.71
N ALA A 548 -35.18 83.21 -32.16
CA ALA A 548 -35.28 84.66 -32.42
C ALA A 548 -33.95 85.35 -32.74
N THR A 549 -32.80 84.70 -32.51
CA THR A 549 -31.45 85.21 -32.85
C THR A 549 -30.89 84.58 -34.14
N GLN A 550 -31.77 84.10 -35.03
CA GLN A 550 -31.41 83.24 -36.15
C GLN A 550 -31.32 83.93 -37.52
N GLN A 551 -31.51 85.26 -37.62
CA GLN A 551 -31.43 85.98 -38.90
C GLN A 551 -30.20 86.87 -39.11
N GLU A 552 -29.52 87.36 -38.06
CA GLU A 552 -28.30 88.18 -38.23
C GLU A 552 -26.98 87.37 -38.21
N LEU A 553 -27.00 86.14 -37.68
CA LEU A 553 -25.80 85.27 -37.60
C LEU A 553 -25.51 84.49 -38.91
N ARG A 554 -26.48 84.40 -39.83
CA ARG A 554 -26.32 83.66 -41.10
C ARG A 554 -25.29 84.31 -42.04
N ALA A 555 -25.19 85.65 -42.06
CA ALA A 555 -24.30 86.36 -42.96
C ALA A 555 -22.81 86.31 -42.53
N LYS A 556 -22.52 86.18 -41.22
CA LYS A 556 -21.14 86.00 -40.71
C LYS A 556 -20.68 84.53 -40.77
N ARG A 557 -21.59 83.56 -40.65
CA ARG A 557 -21.27 82.13 -40.71
C ARG A 557 -20.83 81.64 -42.10
N GLU A 558 -21.30 82.20 -43.21
CA GLU A 558 -20.84 81.73 -44.54
C GLU A 558 -19.36 82.04 -44.83
N GLN A 559 -18.82 83.13 -44.27
CA GLN A 559 -17.43 83.53 -44.44
C GLN A 559 -16.48 82.82 -43.45
N GLU A 560 -16.96 82.47 -42.24
CA GLU A 560 -16.21 81.64 -41.29
C GLU A 560 -16.25 80.14 -41.64
N VAL A 561 -17.33 79.63 -42.25
CA VAL A 561 -17.44 78.22 -42.67
C VAL A 561 -16.44 77.85 -43.77
N THR A 562 -16.04 78.80 -44.62
CA THR A 562 -15.04 78.55 -45.68
C THR A 562 -13.61 78.51 -45.15
N VAL A 563 -13.32 79.28 -44.09
CA VAL A 563 -12.01 79.25 -43.41
C VAL A 563 -11.92 78.04 -42.46
N LEU A 564 -13.00 77.74 -41.74
CA LEU A 564 -13.09 76.59 -40.84
C LEU A 564 -13.14 75.25 -41.58
N LYS A 565 -13.69 75.17 -42.81
CA LYS A 565 -13.61 73.94 -43.62
C LYS A 565 -12.17 73.58 -44.03
N ARG A 566 -11.33 74.57 -44.36
CA ARG A 566 -9.90 74.33 -44.65
C ARG A 566 -9.11 73.96 -43.40
N ALA A 567 -9.36 74.65 -42.28
CA ALA A 567 -8.74 74.30 -41.00
C ALA A 567 -9.19 72.92 -40.50
N LEU A 568 -10.46 72.55 -40.73
CA LEU A 568 -11.02 71.25 -40.38
C LEU A 568 -10.48 70.13 -41.28
N GLU A 569 -10.24 70.35 -42.58
CA GLU A 569 -9.61 69.35 -43.45
C GLU A 569 -8.12 69.12 -43.10
N GLU A 570 -7.42 70.15 -42.64
CA GLU A 570 -6.01 70.08 -42.21
C GLU A 570 -5.87 69.47 -40.79
N GLU A 571 -6.80 69.79 -39.87
CA GLU A 571 -6.95 69.12 -38.57
C GLU A 571 -7.45 67.68 -38.72
N THR A 572 -8.37 67.38 -39.64
CA THR A 572 -8.84 66.00 -39.86
C THR A 572 -7.72 65.12 -40.43
N ARG A 573 -6.83 65.66 -41.29
CA ARG A 573 -5.64 64.93 -41.76
C ARG A 573 -4.61 64.68 -40.67
N THR A 574 -4.37 65.66 -39.80
CA THR A 574 -3.45 65.51 -38.66
C THR A 574 -4.05 64.62 -37.57
N HIS A 575 -5.36 64.68 -37.36
CA HIS A 575 -6.11 63.80 -36.46
C HIS A 575 -6.20 62.36 -37.02
N GLU A 576 -6.38 62.16 -38.32
CA GLU A 576 -6.31 60.82 -38.94
C GLU A 576 -4.90 60.24 -38.85
N ALA A 577 -3.85 61.05 -39.06
CA ALA A 577 -2.47 60.62 -38.85
C ALA A 577 -2.16 60.30 -37.38
N GLN A 578 -2.64 61.12 -36.43
CA GLN A 578 -2.52 60.86 -34.99
C GLN A 578 -3.36 59.67 -34.54
N VAL A 579 -4.54 59.44 -35.11
CA VAL A 579 -5.38 58.27 -34.84
C VAL A 579 -4.75 57.01 -35.41
N GLN A 580 -4.07 57.08 -36.55
CA GLN A 580 -3.35 55.95 -37.13
C GLN A 580 -2.07 55.62 -36.34
N GLU A 581 -1.34 56.62 -35.85
CA GLU A 581 -0.20 56.46 -34.93
C GLU A 581 -0.66 55.98 -33.54
N MET A 582 -1.77 56.50 -33.02
CA MET A 582 -2.38 56.06 -31.76
C MET A 582 -2.97 54.66 -31.87
N ARG A 583 -3.50 54.26 -33.04
CA ARG A 583 -3.91 52.89 -33.33
C ARG A 583 -2.72 51.96 -33.43
N GLN A 584 -1.61 52.36 -34.05
CA GLN A 584 -0.37 51.55 -34.04
C GLN A 584 0.22 51.42 -32.63
N LYS A 585 0.25 52.52 -31.85
CA LYS A 585 0.67 52.49 -30.43
C LYS A 585 -0.31 51.72 -29.56
N HIS A 586 -1.61 51.79 -29.80
CA HIS A 586 -2.60 50.96 -29.10
C HIS A 586 -2.48 49.50 -29.51
N THR A 587 -2.21 49.17 -30.76
CA THR A 587 -2.00 47.77 -31.17
C THR A 587 -0.71 47.21 -30.57
N GLN A 588 0.38 47.96 -30.56
CA GLN A 588 1.62 47.57 -29.87
C GLN A 588 1.44 47.52 -28.34
N ALA A 589 0.74 48.48 -27.74
CA ALA A 589 0.42 48.45 -26.31
C ALA A 589 -0.56 47.33 -25.97
N VAL A 590 -1.48 46.98 -26.87
CA VAL A 590 -2.38 45.83 -26.71
C VAL A 590 -1.61 44.53 -26.89
N GLU A 591 -0.64 44.43 -27.80
CA GLU A 591 0.24 43.26 -27.93
C GLU A 591 1.17 43.11 -26.72
N GLU A 592 1.79 44.20 -26.23
CA GLU A 592 2.57 44.21 -25.00
C GLU A 592 1.71 43.94 -23.76
N LEU A 593 0.50 44.52 -23.67
CA LEU A 593 -0.44 44.21 -22.60
C LEU A 593 -0.95 42.78 -22.72
N THR A 594 -1.13 42.23 -23.91
CA THR A 594 -1.54 40.83 -24.12
C THR A 594 -0.41 39.89 -23.72
N GLU A 595 0.86 40.20 -24.03
CA GLU A 595 2.02 39.43 -23.61
C GLU A 595 2.29 39.57 -22.11
N GLN A 596 2.09 40.76 -21.53
CA GLN A 596 2.10 41.00 -20.09
C GLN A 596 0.94 40.29 -19.39
N LEU A 597 -0.23 40.16 -20.02
CA LEU A 597 -1.41 39.48 -19.50
C LEU A 597 -1.26 37.95 -19.63
N GLU A 598 -0.56 37.45 -20.65
CA GLU A 598 -0.15 36.05 -20.78
C GLU A 598 0.92 35.69 -19.74
N GLN A 599 1.91 36.57 -19.50
CA GLN A 599 2.85 36.47 -18.39
C GLN A 599 2.15 36.58 -17.04
N PHE A 600 1.18 37.49 -16.87
CA PHE A 600 0.38 37.61 -15.65
C PHE A 600 -0.54 36.42 -15.44
N LYS A 601 -1.06 35.79 -16.50
CA LYS A 601 -1.85 34.55 -16.42
C LYS A 601 -0.98 33.36 -16.00
N ARG A 602 0.24 33.24 -16.54
CA ARG A 602 1.23 32.23 -16.10
C ARG A 602 1.70 32.48 -14.67
N ALA A 603 1.99 33.73 -14.32
CA ALA A 603 2.34 34.14 -12.97
C ALA A 603 1.18 33.94 -12.00
N LYS A 604 -0.07 34.23 -12.40
CA LYS A 604 -1.30 33.99 -11.63
C LYS A 604 -1.56 32.50 -11.46
N ALA A 605 -1.39 31.67 -12.48
CA ALA A 605 -1.54 30.22 -12.38
C ALA A 605 -0.47 29.59 -11.47
N ASN A 606 0.77 30.09 -11.52
CA ASN A 606 1.80 29.72 -10.56
C ASN A 606 1.48 30.24 -9.16
N LEU A 607 0.97 31.47 -9.04
CA LEU A 607 0.55 32.07 -7.77
C LEU A 607 -0.63 31.34 -7.14
N ASP A 608 -1.61 30.92 -7.92
CA ASP A 608 -2.79 30.17 -7.48
C ASP A 608 -2.39 28.73 -7.10
N LYS A 609 -1.45 28.10 -7.82
CA LYS A 609 -0.82 26.85 -7.38
C LYS A 609 -0.09 27.02 -6.06
N THR A 610 0.78 28.04 -5.93
CA THR A 610 1.46 28.34 -4.66
C THR A 610 0.50 28.77 -3.57
N LYS A 611 -0.63 29.40 -3.89
CA LYS A 611 -1.66 29.77 -2.92
C LYS A 611 -2.39 28.54 -2.42
N GLN A 612 -2.73 27.58 -3.27
CA GLN A 612 -3.29 26.30 -2.85
C GLN A 612 -2.27 25.47 -2.05
N THR A 613 -0.99 25.49 -2.43
CA THR A 613 0.06 24.85 -1.62
C THR A 613 0.21 25.55 -0.28
N LEU A 614 0.22 26.88 -0.25
CA LEU A 614 0.30 27.66 0.99
C LEU A 614 -0.96 27.55 1.84
N GLU A 615 -2.16 27.41 1.27
CA GLU A 615 -3.40 27.18 2.01
C GLU A 615 -3.42 25.78 2.62
N LYS A 616 -2.91 24.79 1.89
CA LYS A 616 -2.68 23.44 2.41
C LYS A 616 -1.60 23.43 3.50
N ASP A 617 -0.46 24.05 3.25
CA ASP A 617 0.64 24.19 4.22
C ASP A 617 0.19 25.00 5.44
N ASN A 618 -0.71 25.98 5.30
CA ASN A 618 -1.24 26.76 6.41
C ASN A 618 -2.32 25.99 7.18
N ALA A 619 -3.07 25.09 6.53
CA ALA A 619 -3.93 24.13 7.21
C ALA A 619 -3.11 23.07 7.96
N ASP A 620 -2.03 22.57 7.35
CA ASP A 620 -1.09 21.62 7.93
C ASP A 620 -0.30 22.27 9.08
N LEU A 621 0.17 23.51 8.92
CA LEU A 621 0.79 24.33 9.98
C LEU A 621 -0.22 24.71 11.06
N ALA A 622 -1.50 24.94 10.76
CA ALA A 622 -2.51 25.18 11.80
C ALA A 622 -2.80 23.92 12.62
N ASN A 623 -2.73 22.74 11.99
CA ASN A 623 -2.81 21.45 12.67
C ASN A 623 -1.52 21.16 13.45
N GLU A 624 -0.36 21.52 12.89
CA GLU A 624 0.94 21.38 13.53
C GLU A 624 1.08 22.35 14.71
N VAL A 625 0.61 23.59 14.61
CA VAL A 625 0.52 24.58 15.71
C VAL A 625 -0.46 24.10 16.78
N ARG A 626 -1.58 23.45 16.43
CA ARG A 626 -2.45 22.80 17.43
C ARG A 626 -1.73 21.63 18.12
N SER A 627 -1.02 20.81 17.36
CA SER A 627 -0.22 19.70 17.92
C SER A 627 0.95 20.20 18.77
N LEU A 628 1.61 21.28 18.37
CA LEU A 628 2.72 21.93 19.06
C LEU A 628 2.23 22.72 20.26
N SER A 629 1.02 23.27 20.24
CA SER A 629 0.37 23.88 21.40
C SER A 629 0.01 22.82 22.44
N GLN A 630 -0.49 21.66 22.00
CA GLN A 630 -0.74 20.51 22.87
C GLN A 630 0.58 19.95 23.44
N ALA A 631 1.58 19.76 22.58
CA ALA A 631 2.92 19.33 22.98
C ALA A 631 3.61 20.38 23.87
N LYS A 632 3.37 21.68 23.65
CA LYS A 632 3.84 22.77 24.52
C LYS A 632 3.18 22.71 25.88
N GLN A 633 1.89 22.41 25.98
CA GLN A 633 1.22 22.19 27.28
C GLN A 633 1.78 20.96 28.00
N ASP A 634 2.05 19.87 27.27
CA ASP A 634 2.68 18.67 27.82
C ASP A 634 4.13 18.92 28.26
N VAL A 635 4.86 19.74 27.49
CA VAL A 635 6.22 20.19 27.80
C VAL A 635 6.21 21.20 28.94
N GLU A 636 5.23 22.09 29.07
CA GLU A 636 5.07 23.01 30.22
C GLU A 636 4.74 22.23 31.50
N HIS A 637 3.92 21.18 31.38
CA HIS A 637 3.63 20.29 32.51
C HIS A 637 4.86 19.45 32.90
N LYS A 638 5.62 18.95 31.93
CA LYS A 638 6.94 18.31 32.19
C LYS A 638 7.97 19.31 32.70
N LYS A 639 7.97 20.55 32.22
CA LYS A 639 8.86 21.64 32.64
C LYS A 639 8.56 22.00 34.09
N LYS A 640 7.30 22.11 34.51
CA LYS A 640 6.94 22.29 35.93
C LYS A 640 7.40 21.12 36.79
N LYS A 641 7.26 19.87 36.34
CA LYS A 641 7.81 18.70 37.05
C LYS A 641 9.34 18.72 37.11
N LEU A 642 10.00 19.11 36.02
CA LEU A 642 11.45 19.24 35.95
C LEU A 642 11.97 20.45 36.73
N GLU A 643 11.22 21.55 36.83
CA GLU A 643 11.53 22.72 37.66
C GLU A 643 11.44 22.36 39.14
N VAL A 644 10.45 21.55 39.54
CA VAL A 644 10.38 20.99 40.89
C VAL A 644 11.54 20.03 41.17
N GLN A 645 11.89 19.16 40.22
CA GLN A 645 13.06 18.28 40.34
C GLN A 645 14.39 19.06 40.31
N LEU A 646 14.46 20.15 39.54
CA LEU A 646 15.60 21.06 39.48
C LEU A 646 15.72 21.78 40.80
N GLN A 647 14.63 22.27 41.40
CA GLN A 647 14.63 22.92 42.71
C GLN A 647 15.07 21.95 43.83
N ASP A 648 14.66 20.70 43.76
CA ASP A 648 15.14 19.62 44.65
C ASP A 648 16.63 19.31 44.44
N LEU A 649 17.10 19.29 43.19
CA LEU A 649 18.52 19.11 42.84
C LEU A 649 19.35 20.35 43.20
N GLN A 650 18.78 21.54 43.13
CA GLN A 650 19.42 22.81 43.47
C GLN A 650 19.55 22.94 44.99
N SER A 651 18.55 22.47 45.74
CA SER A 651 18.62 22.28 47.19
C SER A 651 19.73 21.28 47.57
N LYS A 652 19.77 20.11 46.92
CA LYS A 652 20.86 19.12 47.10
C LYS A 652 22.23 19.64 46.67
N TYR A 653 22.27 20.46 45.62
CA TYR A 653 23.49 21.11 45.15
C TYR A 653 23.96 22.17 46.14
N SER A 654 23.06 22.97 46.73
CA SER A 654 23.43 23.92 47.79
C SER A 654 23.88 23.23 49.07
N ASP A 655 23.27 22.10 49.45
CA ASP A 655 23.74 21.28 50.57
C ASP A 655 25.11 20.65 50.26
N GLY A 656 25.29 20.15 49.03
CA GLY A 656 26.56 19.63 48.56
C GLY A 656 27.64 20.71 48.43
N GLU A 657 27.27 21.94 48.06
CA GLU A 657 28.16 23.08 47.98
C GLU A 657 28.57 23.52 49.38
N ARG A 658 27.66 23.51 50.37
CA ARG A 658 27.98 23.74 51.79
C ARG A 658 28.96 22.70 52.33
N VAL A 659 28.74 21.42 52.02
CA VAL A 659 29.67 20.34 52.38
C VAL A 659 31.02 20.50 51.66
N ARG A 660 31.01 20.98 50.40
CA ARG A 660 32.24 21.30 49.65
C ARG A 660 32.99 22.47 50.28
N THR A 661 32.32 23.51 50.77
CA THR A 661 32.97 24.62 51.49
C THR A 661 33.55 24.16 52.81
N GLU A 662 32.82 23.35 53.58
CA GLU A 662 33.32 22.75 54.83
C GLU A 662 34.54 21.83 54.58
N LEU A 663 34.53 21.07 53.48
CA LEU A 663 35.68 20.26 53.05
C LEU A 663 36.83 21.13 52.54
N ASN A 664 36.56 22.22 51.81
CA ASN A 664 37.59 23.16 51.37
C ASN A 664 38.25 23.89 52.54
N GLU A 665 37.50 24.23 53.60
CA GLU A 665 38.06 24.79 54.83
C GLU A 665 38.95 23.76 55.55
N LYS A 666 38.56 22.48 55.55
CA LYS A 666 39.42 21.39 56.07
C LYS A 666 40.66 21.18 55.21
N VAL A 667 40.53 21.19 53.88
CA VAL A 667 41.67 21.12 52.95
C VAL A 667 42.57 22.32 53.13
N HIS A 668 42.04 23.53 53.29
CA HIS A 668 42.83 24.73 53.53
C HIS A 668 43.58 24.67 54.86
N LYS A 669 42.95 24.15 55.94
CA LYS A 669 43.65 23.87 57.20
C LYS A 669 44.75 22.84 57.05
N LEU A 670 44.49 21.73 56.35
CA LEU A 670 45.51 20.72 56.04
C LEU A 670 46.61 21.27 55.14
N GLN A 671 46.30 22.21 54.25
CA GLN A 671 47.24 22.85 53.34
C GLN A 671 48.15 23.83 54.09
N ILE A 672 47.62 24.56 55.08
CA ILE A 672 48.42 25.35 56.03
C ILE A 672 49.33 24.43 56.87
N GLU A 673 48.83 23.27 57.32
CA GLU A 673 49.67 22.28 58.02
C GLU A 673 50.78 21.72 57.11
N VAL A 674 50.46 21.43 55.84
CA VAL A 674 51.45 21.00 54.83
C VAL A 674 52.43 22.11 54.53
N GLU A 675 52.02 23.37 54.41
CA GLU A 675 52.91 24.53 54.22
C GLU A 675 53.83 24.73 55.43
N ASN A 676 53.34 24.53 56.66
CA ASN A 676 54.16 24.55 57.86
C ASN A 676 55.19 23.40 57.89
N VAL A 677 54.78 22.18 57.51
CA VAL A 677 55.70 21.03 57.39
C VAL A 677 56.70 21.25 56.24
N THR A 678 56.27 21.87 55.14
CA THR A 678 57.13 22.20 53.99
C THR A 678 58.11 23.32 54.35
N SER A 679 57.71 24.28 55.19
CA SER A 679 58.61 25.30 55.74
C SER A 679 59.67 24.67 56.65
N LEU A 680 59.27 23.75 57.54
CA LEU A 680 60.21 22.98 58.37
C LEU A 680 61.15 22.10 57.51
N LEU A 681 60.63 21.52 56.42
CA LEU A 681 61.43 20.77 55.46
C LEU A 681 62.42 21.69 54.73
N ASN A 682 62.00 22.87 54.28
CA ASN A 682 62.87 23.86 53.63
C ASN A 682 63.96 24.39 54.57
N GLU A 683 63.66 24.56 55.86
CA GLU A 683 64.68 24.90 56.86
C GLU A 683 65.68 23.75 57.07
N ALA A 684 65.20 22.50 57.08
CA ALA A 684 66.06 21.32 57.15
C ALA A 684 66.91 21.14 55.88
N GLU A 685 66.33 21.36 54.70
CA GLU A 685 67.01 21.33 53.41
C GLU A 685 68.02 22.48 53.29
N SER A 686 67.70 23.69 53.77
CA SER A 686 68.65 24.81 53.86
C SER A 686 69.87 24.47 54.73
N LYS A 687 69.64 23.84 55.89
CA LYS A 687 70.73 23.33 56.73
C LYS A 687 71.52 22.23 56.03
N ASN A 688 70.86 21.33 55.31
CA ASN A 688 71.50 20.26 54.55
C ASN A 688 72.32 20.79 53.37
N ILE A 689 71.81 21.78 52.63
CA ILE A 689 72.51 22.48 51.54
C ILE A 689 73.73 23.21 52.10
N LYS A 690 73.62 23.85 53.27
CA LYS A 690 74.76 24.50 53.93
C LYS A 690 75.84 23.48 54.31
N LEU A 691 75.45 22.36 54.95
CA LEU A 691 76.38 21.27 55.28
C LEU A 691 76.97 20.63 54.02
N THR A 692 76.20 20.48 52.95
CA THR A 692 76.67 19.94 51.67
C THR A 692 77.65 20.90 50.99
N LYS A 693 77.43 22.23 51.08
CA LYS A 693 78.39 23.24 50.62
C LYS A 693 79.67 23.22 51.45
N ASP A 694 79.57 23.07 52.77
CA ASP A 694 80.76 22.97 53.64
C ASP A 694 81.55 21.69 53.33
N VAL A 695 80.88 20.55 53.10
CA VAL A 695 81.49 19.29 52.64
C VAL A 695 82.11 19.44 51.24
N ALA A 696 81.44 20.11 50.30
CA ALA A 696 81.98 20.36 48.96
C ALA A 696 83.20 21.29 48.99
N THR A 697 83.22 22.28 49.89
CA THR A 697 84.36 23.21 50.05
C THR A 697 85.56 22.50 50.67
N LEU A 698 85.34 21.66 51.69
CA LEU A 698 86.36 20.78 52.26
C LEU A 698 86.83 19.72 51.24
N GLY A 699 85.91 19.23 50.39
CA GLY A 699 86.20 18.33 49.29
C GLY A 699 87.06 18.97 48.20
N SER A 700 86.79 20.23 47.83
CA SER A 700 87.62 21.01 46.89
C SER A 700 89.02 21.25 47.44
N GLN A 701 89.14 21.59 48.72
CA GLN A 701 90.46 21.76 49.36
C GLN A 701 91.25 20.45 49.40
N LEU A 702 90.57 19.32 49.63
CA LEU A 702 91.19 17.99 49.56
C LEU A 702 91.60 17.65 48.11
N GLN A 703 90.76 17.96 47.13
CA GLN A 703 91.02 17.69 45.71
C GLN A 703 92.17 18.54 45.17
N ASP A 704 92.28 19.82 45.55
CA ASP A 704 93.41 20.69 45.19
C ASP A 704 94.74 20.14 45.76
N THR A 705 94.72 19.62 46.99
CA THR A 705 95.91 18.95 47.57
C THR A 705 96.22 17.59 46.94
N GLN A 706 95.20 16.88 46.43
CA GLN A 706 95.38 15.63 45.68
C GLN A 706 95.85 15.88 44.24
N GLU A 707 95.42 16.94 43.58
CA GLU A 707 95.90 17.32 42.23
C GLU A 707 97.36 17.80 42.26
N LEU A 708 97.77 18.54 43.29
CA LEU A 708 99.20 18.87 43.51
C LEU A 708 100.06 17.61 43.73
N LEU A 709 99.54 16.61 44.46
CA LEU A 709 100.21 15.32 44.64
C LEU A 709 100.22 14.48 43.35
N GLN A 710 99.15 14.53 42.55
CA GLN A 710 99.05 13.85 41.26
C GLN A 710 99.96 14.48 40.20
N GLU A 711 100.15 15.80 40.17
CA GLU A 711 101.07 16.47 39.22
C GLU A 711 102.54 16.08 39.52
N GLU A 712 102.93 16.05 40.80
CA GLU A 712 104.23 15.53 41.27
C GLU A 712 104.40 14.03 40.91
N THR A 713 103.36 13.22 41.11
CA THR A 713 103.39 11.78 40.75
C THR A 713 103.44 11.57 39.24
N ARG A 714 102.77 12.44 38.44
CA ARG A 714 102.73 12.37 36.97
C ARG A 714 104.08 12.73 36.35
N GLN A 715 104.79 13.70 36.91
CA GLN A 715 106.18 14.00 36.50
C GLN A 715 107.13 12.83 36.79
N LYS A 716 106.95 12.14 37.94
CA LYS A 716 107.73 10.94 38.29
C LYS A 716 107.38 9.72 37.43
N LEU A 717 106.10 9.54 37.07
CA LEU A 717 105.67 8.45 36.20
C LEU A 717 106.17 8.63 34.77
N ASN A 718 106.19 9.84 34.22
CA ASN A 718 106.61 10.09 32.84
C ASN A 718 108.10 9.73 32.59
N VAL A 719 108.95 9.84 33.62
CA VAL A 719 110.34 9.37 33.58
C VAL A 719 110.42 7.84 33.68
N THR A 720 109.48 7.20 34.38
CA THR A 720 109.41 5.73 34.53
C THR A 720 108.83 5.05 33.28
N THR A 721 107.85 5.66 32.60
CA THR A 721 107.22 5.10 31.39
C THR A 721 108.18 5.07 30.20
N LYS A 722 109.12 6.03 30.09
CA LYS A 722 110.21 5.98 29.11
C LYS A 722 111.22 4.86 29.35
N LEU A 723 111.36 4.39 30.60
CA LEU A 723 112.22 3.26 30.94
C LEU A 723 111.51 1.92 30.66
N ARG A 724 110.19 1.84 30.90
CA ARG A 724 109.37 0.62 30.74
C ARG A 724 109.01 0.28 29.29
N GLN A 725 108.85 1.28 28.41
CA GLN A 725 108.65 1.04 26.98
C GLN A 725 109.83 0.32 26.30
N LEU A 726 111.05 0.50 26.81
CA LEU A 726 112.23 -0.26 26.34
C LEU A 726 112.31 -1.68 26.93
N GLU A 727 111.54 -1.99 27.98
CA GLU A 727 111.46 -3.32 28.59
C GLU A 727 110.29 -4.17 28.03
N ASP A 728 109.19 -3.55 27.59
CA ASP A 728 108.02 -4.26 27.03
C ASP A 728 108.24 -4.76 25.58
N GLU A 729 109.15 -4.15 24.80
CA GLU A 729 109.58 -4.70 23.50
C GLU A 729 110.34 -6.05 23.64
N LYS A 730 110.88 -6.35 24.83
CA LYS A 730 111.58 -7.61 25.13
C LYS A 730 110.63 -8.76 25.51
N ASN A 731 109.50 -8.46 26.16
CA ASN A 731 108.58 -9.49 26.68
C ASN A 731 107.53 -9.95 25.66
N SER A 732 107.18 -9.11 24.68
CA SER A 732 106.20 -9.44 23.63
C SER A 732 106.62 -10.62 22.72
N LEU A 733 107.88 -11.05 22.73
CA LEU A 733 108.36 -12.20 21.97
C LEU A 733 108.28 -13.54 22.76
N GLN A 734 107.90 -13.52 24.04
CA GLN A 734 107.95 -14.70 24.92
C GLN A 734 106.57 -15.36 25.18
N GLU A 735 105.45 -14.63 25.11
CA GLU A 735 104.11 -15.18 25.43
C GLU A 735 103.37 -15.83 24.24
N GLN A 736 103.86 -15.68 23.01
CA GLN A 736 103.36 -16.46 21.86
C GLN A 736 103.64 -17.97 21.96
N LEU A 737 104.29 -18.44 23.02
CA LEU A 737 104.66 -19.84 23.26
C LEU A 737 103.69 -20.59 24.19
N ASP A 738 102.90 -19.90 25.01
CA ASP A 738 102.10 -20.54 26.08
C ASP A 738 100.64 -20.83 25.70
N GLU A 739 100.12 -20.25 24.61
CA GLU A 739 98.73 -20.48 24.16
C GLU A 739 98.47 -21.88 23.53
N GLU A 740 99.49 -22.70 23.30
CA GLU A 740 99.35 -24.02 22.65
C GLU A 740 99.24 -25.22 23.62
N VAL A 741 99.29 -25.02 24.95
CA VAL A 741 99.37 -26.15 25.91
C VAL A 741 98.03 -26.55 26.57
N GLU A 742 97.04 -25.66 26.65
CA GLU A 742 95.81 -25.95 27.40
C GLU A 742 94.68 -26.65 26.61
N ALA A 743 94.80 -26.83 25.30
CA ALA A 743 93.75 -27.42 24.47
C ALA A 743 93.61 -28.96 24.53
N LYS A 744 94.34 -29.68 25.41
CA LYS A 744 94.44 -31.17 25.36
C LYS A 744 93.76 -31.97 26.49
N GLN A 745 93.30 -31.38 27.60
CA GLN A 745 93.03 -32.18 28.82
C GLN A 745 91.58 -32.59 29.16
N ASN A 746 90.55 -32.26 28.37
CA ASN A 746 89.15 -32.50 28.78
C ASN A 746 88.39 -33.61 28.02
N LEU A 747 89.07 -34.54 27.33
CA LEU A 747 88.43 -35.56 26.48
C LEU A 747 88.64 -37.03 26.90
N GLU A 748 88.71 -37.35 28.21
CA GLU A 748 89.14 -38.70 28.64
C GLU A 748 88.44 -39.35 29.87
N ARG A 749 87.15 -39.09 30.16
CA ARG A 749 86.44 -39.82 31.25
C ARG A 749 85.00 -40.23 30.94
N HIS A 750 84.84 -41.20 30.03
CA HIS A 750 83.53 -41.78 29.70
C HIS A 750 83.37 -43.29 29.83
N ILE A 751 84.30 -44.08 30.39
CA ILE A 751 84.17 -45.55 30.29
C ILE A 751 84.69 -46.27 31.55
N SER A 752 83.87 -46.40 32.62
CA SER A 752 84.16 -47.36 33.70
C SER A 752 83.02 -47.63 34.71
N THR A 753 81.78 -47.91 34.26
CA THR A 753 80.77 -48.52 35.17
C THR A 753 79.79 -49.35 34.34
N LEU A 754 80.20 -50.53 33.86
CA LEU A 754 79.99 -51.83 34.54
C LEU A 754 78.49 -52.17 34.57
N THR A 755 77.94 -53.06 33.76
CA THR A 755 78.42 -54.36 33.23
C THR A 755 78.93 -55.31 34.31
N ILE A 756 78.20 -55.40 35.42
CA ILE A 756 78.20 -56.58 36.29
C ILE A 756 76.75 -56.80 36.73
N GLN A 757 76.01 -57.64 36.01
CA GLN A 757 75.03 -58.57 36.57
C GLN A 757 74.40 -59.40 35.46
N LEU A 758 75.13 -60.45 35.12
CA LEU A 758 74.74 -61.53 34.23
C LEU A 758 75.10 -62.82 34.98
N SER A 759 74.19 -63.32 35.83
CA SER A 759 74.05 -64.75 36.11
C SER A 759 72.93 -64.98 37.11
N ASP A 760 71.73 -65.30 36.64
CA ASP A 760 71.11 -66.46 37.26
C ASP A 760 70.18 -67.23 36.31
N SER A 761 70.47 -68.52 36.22
CA SER A 761 69.48 -69.57 35.96
C SER A 761 68.94 -69.78 34.54
N LYS A 762 69.83 -70.32 33.68
CA LYS A 762 69.49 -71.50 32.87
C LYS A 762 69.21 -72.68 33.81
N LYS A 763 67.95 -72.96 34.15
CA LYS A 763 67.46 -74.32 34.54
C LYS A 763 65.94 -74.33 34.77
N LYS A 764 65.19 -74.68 33.72
CA LYS A 764 64.33 -75.87 33.69
C LYS A 764 63.62 -75.94 32.34
N LEU A 765 64.22 -76.76 31.48
CA LEU A 765 63.60 -77.43 30.36
C LEU A 765 62.67 -78.53 30.94
N GLN A 766 61.51 -78.70 30.30
CA GLN A 766 60.62 -79.88 30.29
C GLN A 766 59.66 -80.11 31.45
N GLU A 767 58.37 -79.99 31.08
CA GLU A 767 57.09 -80.45 31.67
C GLU A 767 56.14 -79.25 31.80
N PHE A 768 55.07 -79.03 31.02
CA PHE A 768 54.25 -79.81 30.08
C PHE A 768 53.63 -78.77 29.11
N THR A 769 53.76 -78.84 27.79
CA THR A 769 52.98 -79.65 26.82
C THR A 769 51.47 -79.78 27.06
N ALA A 770 50.89 -79.01 27.98
CA ALA A 770 49.43 -78.88 28.16
C ALA A 770 48.99 -77.41 28.26
N THR A 771 49.93 -76.47 28.44
CA THR A 771 49.66 -75.02 28.39
C THR A 771 49.78 -74.43 26.99
N VAL A 772 50.32 -75.16 26.01
CA VAL A 772 50.54 -74.64 24.64
C VAL A 772 49.23 -74.49 23.86
N GLU A 773 48.23 -75.36 24.07
CA GLU A 773 46.90 -75.22 23.42
C GLU A 773 46.07 -74.09 24.06
N THR A 774 46.13 -73.90 25.39
CA THR A 774 45.55 -72.71 26.05
C THR A 774 46.27 -71.41 25.67
N MET A 775 47.56 -71.48 25.33
CA MET A 775 48.35 -70.33 24.86
C MET A 775 48.07 -69.99 23.39
N GLU A 776 47.65 -70.94 22.55
CA GLU A 776 47.22 -70.65 21.17
C GLU A 776 45.82 -70.02 21.10
N GLU A 777 44.88 -70.44 21.96
CA GLU A 777 43.60 -69.73 22.14
C GLU A 777 43.79 -68.36 22.83
N GLY A 778 44.69 -68.29 23.81
CA GLY A 778 45.12 -67.03 24.42
C GLY A 778 45.79 -66.08 23.42
N LYS A 779 46.62 -66.59 22.51
CA LYS A 779 47.25 -65.82 21.43
C LYS A 779 46.22 -65.30 20.43
N LYS A 780 45.21 -66.08 20.05
CA LYS A 780 44.10 -65.60 19.20
C LYS A 780 43.20 -64.58 19.93
N LYS A 781 42.97 -64.72 21.24
CA LYS A 781 42.28 -63.70 22.06
C LYS A 781 43.10 -62.42 22.16
N LEU A 782 44.39 -62.51 22.47
CA LEU A 782 45.31 -61.37 22.52
C LEU A 782 45.49 -60.71 21.15
N GLN A 783 45.50 -61.49 20.06
CA GLN A 783 45.54 -60.94 18.69
C GLN A 783 44.27 -60.14 18.37
N ARG A 784 43.08 -60.66 18.74
CA ARG A 784 41.81 -59.93 18.59
C ARG A 784 41.70 -58.73 19.52
N GLU A 785 42.24 -58.81 20.74
CA GLU A 785 42.34 -57.67 21.66
C GLU A 785 43.32 -56.62 21.14
N ILE A 786 44.44 -57.02 20.53
CA ILE A 786 45.39 -56.12 19.86
C ILE A 786 44.72 -55.47 18.65
N GLU A 787 44.03 -56.21 17.80
CA GLU A 787 43.29 -55.66 16.65
C GLU A 787 42.17 -54.71 17.13
N SER A 788 41.43 -55.06 18.18
CA SER A 788 40.40 -54.19 18.76
C SER A 788 40.98 -52.94 19.42
N LEU A 789 42.09 -53.05 20.15
CA LEU A 789 42.80 -51.91 20.74
C LEU A 789 43.44 -51.04 19.65
N THR A 790 43.93 -51.64 18.57
CA THR A 790 44.46 -50.91 17.41
C THR A 790 43.35 -50.16 16.70
N GLN A 791 42.18 -50.78 16.49
CA GLN A 791 41.02 -50.11 15.93
C GLN A 791 40.51 -48.98 16.84
N GLN A 792 40.44 -49.21 18.15
CA GLN A 792 40.10 -48.15 19.12
C GLN A 792 41.15 -47.03 19.12
N PHE A 793 42.43 -47.35 18.95
CA PHE A 793 43.50 -46.37 18.83
C PHE A 793 43.39 -45.57 17.53
N GLU A 794 43.11 -46.22 16.40
CA GLU A 794 42.86 -45.58 15.11
C GLU A 794 41.61 -44.69 15.15
N GLU A 795 40.53 -45.13 15.80
CA GLU A 795 39.33 -44.32 16.02
C GLU A 795 39.60 -43.10 16.91
N LYS A 796 40.39 -43.27 17.98
CA LYS A 796 40.82 -42.16 18.84
C LYS A 796 41.77 -41.22 18.13
N ALA A 797 42.69 -41.73 17.31
CA ALA A 797 43.60 -40.94 16.49
C ALA A 797 42.83 -40.15 15.42
N ALA A 798 41.86 -40.78 14.75
CA ALA A 798 40.97 -40.10 13.80
C ALA A 798 40.07 -39.06 14.49
N SER A 799 39.59 -39.34 15.71
CA SER A 799 38.85 -38.35 16.52
C SER A 799 39.75 -37.18 16.93
N TYR A 800 41.01 -37.44 17.28
CA TYR A 800 41.98 -36.42 17.63
C TYR A 800 42.32 -35.53 16.43
N ASP A 801 42.58 -36.14 15.26
CA ASP A 801 42.82 -35.42 14.00
C ASP A 801 41.60 -34.57 13.57
N LYS A 802 40.37 -35.07 13.76
CA LYS A 802 39.15 -34.26 13.55
C LYS A 802 39.05 -33.08 14.52
N LEU A 803 39.37 -33.29 15.80
CA LEU A 803 39.38 -32.22 16.82
C LEU A 803 40.47 -31.18 16.51
N GLU A 804 41.65 -31.62 16.10
CA GLU A 804 42.78 -30.76 15.72
C GLU A 804 42.46 -29.95 14.47
N LYS A 805 41.88 -30.56 13.43
CA LYS A 805 41.37 -29.85 12.25
C LYS A 805 40.30 -28.82 12.60
N THR A 806 39.37 -29.17 13.50
CA THR A 806 38.31 -28.24 13.93
C THR A 806 38.89 -27.08 14.74
N LYS A 807 39.84 -27.35 15.64
CA LYS A 807 40.57 -26.34 16.41
C LYS A 807 41.34 -25.39 15.47
N ASN A 808 42.08 -25.94 14.51
CA ASN A 808 42.83 -25.14 13.54
C ASN A 808 41.91 -24.30 12.66
N ARG A 809 40.75 -24.82 12.24
CA ARG A 809 39.75 -24.03 11.50
C ARG A 809 39.19 -22.87 12.34
N LEU A 810 38.80 -23.13 13.59
CA LEU A 810 38.29 -22.09 14.49
C LEU A 810 39.37 -21.05 14.84
N GLN A 811 40.62 -21.48 14.99
CA GLN A 811 41.75 -20.58 15.20
C GLN A 811 41.98 -19.69 13.97
N GLN A 812 41.94 -20.27 12.77
CA GLN A 812 42.07 -19.52 11.52
C GLN A 812 40.91 -18.52 11.32
N GLU A 813 39.66 -18.93 11.55
CA GLU A 813 38.50 -18.02 11.49
C GLU A 813 38.63 -16.86 12.50
N LEU A 814 39.17 -17.13 13.69
CA LEU A 814 39.45 -16.10 14.69
C LEU A 814 40.57 -15.16 14.25
N ASP A 815 41.69 -15.70 13.78
CA ASP A 815 42.84 -14.94 13.33
C ASP A 815 42.49 -14.05 12.13
N ASP A 816 41.74 -14.57 11.15
CA ASP A 816 41.22 -13.81 10.01
C ASP A 816 40.33 -12.65 10.47
N LEU A 817 39.41 -12.89 11.42
CA LEU A 817 38.54 -11.85 11.98
C LEU A 817 39.31 -10.78 12.77
N VAL A 818 40.37 -11.16 13.49
CA VAL A 818 41.23 -10.24 14.23
C VAL A 818 42.02 -9.37 13.26
N VAL A 819 42.64 -9.97 12.25
CA VAL A 819 43.39 -9.27 11.20
C VAL A 819 42.49 -8.28 10.46
N ASP A 820 41.28 -8.70 10.05
CA ASP A 820 40.32 -7.81 9.39
C ASP A 820 39.91 -6.64 10.29
N LEU A 821 39.67 -6.90 11.57
CA LEU A 821 39.29 -5.87 12.53
C LEU A 821 40.41 -4.85 12.73
N ASP A 822 41.65 -5.31 12.89
CA ASP A 822 42.81 -4.44 13.11
C ASP A 822 43.17 -3.65 11.86
N ASN A 823 43.09 -4.26 10.67
CA ASN A 823 43.23 -3.57 9.38
C ASN A 823 42.19 -2.44 9.25
N GLN A 824 40.92 -2.71 9.56
CA GLN A 824 39.88 -1.67 9.52
C GLN A 824 40.11 -0.58 10.57
N ARG A 825 40.53 -0.93 11.79
CA ARG A 825 40.84 0.06 12.85
C ARG A 825 42.00 0.96 12.45
N GLN A 826 43.08 0.37 11.92
CA GLN A 826 44.25 1.12 11.49
C GLN A 826 43.92 2.02 10.29
N LEU A 827 43.13 1.53 9.33
CA LEU A 827 42.65 2.34 8.20
C LEU A 827 41.81 3.52 8.70
N VAL A 828 40.81 3.29 9.54
CA VAL A 828 39.96 4.36 10.11
C VAL A 828 40.82 5.36 10.88
N SER A 829 41.72 4.90 11.76
CA SER A 829 42.60 5.80 12.51
C SER A 829 43.51 6.64 11.60
N ASN A 830 44.05 6.05 10.53
CA ASN A 830 44.89 6.77 9.58
C ASN A 830 44.08 7.79 8.76
N LEU A 831 42.87 7.45 8.34
CA LEU A 831 41.97 8.35 7.64
C LEU A 831 41.53 9.51 8.55
N GLU A 832 41.16 9.24 9.81
CA GLU A 832 40.84 10.27 10.80
C GLU A 832 42.03 11.19 11.06
N LYS A 833 43.26 10.66 11.17
CA LYS A 833 44.46 11.48 11.34
C LYS A 833 44.75 12.37 10.13
N LYS A 834 44.56 11.84 8.91
CA LYS A 834 44.72 12.62 7.68
C LYS A 834 43.66 13.71 7.59
N GLN A 835 42.40 13.36 7.83
CA GLN A 835 41.28 14.29 7.85
C GLN A 835 41.52 15.41 8.86
N LYS A 836 41.85 15.06 10.11
CA LYS A 836 42.17 16.06 11.15
C LYS A 836 43.33 16.99 10.77
N LYS A 837 44.37 16.49 10.10
CA LYS A 837 45.49 17.34 9.64
C LYS A 837 45.06 18.28 8.51
N PHE A 838 44.27 17.79 7.55
CA PHE A 838 43.71 18.63 6.49
C PHE A 838 42.77 19.68 7.08
N ASP A 839 41.85 19.27 7.96
CA ASP A 839 40.94 20.17 8.65
C ASP A 839 41.69 21.19 9.50
N GLN A 840 42.78 20.79 10.17
CA GLN A 840 43.62 21.71 10.94
C GLN A 840 44.29 22.74 10.03
N MET A 841 44.94 22.34 8.95
CA MET A 841 45.56 23.27 8.00
C MET A 841 44.52 24.21 7.38
N LEU A 842 43.36 23.67 6.99
CA LEU A 842 42.27 24.45 6.44
C LEU A 842 41.69 25.41 7.49
N ALA A 843 41.56 24.98 8.75
CA ALA A 843 41.09 25.81 9.85
C ALA A 843 42.09 26.91 10.20
N GLU A 844 43.39 26.64 10.15
CA GLU A 844 44.45 27.64 10.34
C GLU A 844 44.36 28.71 9.26
N GLU A 845 44.29 28.34 7.98
CA GLU A 845 44.11 29.28 6.87
C GLU A 845 42.77 30.03 6.93
N LYS A 846 41.67 29.33 7.23
CA LYS A 846 40.35 29.97 7.44
C LYS A 846 40.38 30.95 8.61
N ASN A 847 41.05 30.62 9.72
CA ASN A 847 41.16 31.49 10.87
C ASN A 847 42.01 32.72 10.56
N ILE A 848 43.11 32.57 9.82
CA ILE A 848 43.94 33.69 9.37
C ILE A 848 43.11 34.60 8.44
N SER A 849 42.43 34.02 7.44
CA SER A 849 41.55 34.77 6.55
C SER A 849 40.40 35.45 7.29
N SER A 850 39.79 34.79 8.28
CA SER A 850 38.71 35.35 9.11
C SER A 850 39.23 36.50 9.96
N LYS A 851 40.41 36.37 10.58
CA LYS A 851 41.03 37.46 11.33
C LYS A 851 41.27 38.69 10.45
N TYR A 852 41.81 38.51 9.25
CA TYR A 852 41.99 39.64 8.32
C TYR A 852 40.66 40.25 7.86
N ALA A 853 39.62 39.43 7.65
CA ALA A 853 38.29 39.93 7.34
C ALA A 853 37.71 40.74 8.52
N ASP A 854 37.83 40.24 9.75
CA ASP A 854 37.36 40.91 10.96
C ASP A 854 38.11 42.22 11.23
N GLU A 855 39.44 42.23 11.01
CA GLU A 855 40.27 43.43 11.13
C GLU A 855 39.89 44.48 10.08
N ARG A 856 39.66 44.06 8.82
CA ARG A 856 39.18 44.94 7.76
C ARG A 856 37.81 45.51 8.10
N ASP A 857 36.86 44.66 8.52
CA ASP A 857 35.49 45.08 8.83
C ASP A 857 35.46 46.02 10.04
N ARG A 858 36.33 45.78 11.03
CA ARG A 858 36.51 46.69 12.17
C ARG A 858 37.09 48.04 11.73
N ALA A 859 38.14 48.03 10.90
CA ALA A 859 38.74 49.26 10.38
C ALA A 859 37.73 50.07 9.53
N GLU A 860 36.92 49.39 8.71
CA GLU A 860 35.86 50.01 7.93
C GLU A 860 34.74 50.57 8.82
N ALA A 861 34.33 49.83 9.86
CA ALA A 861 33.36 50.31 10.84
C ALA A 861 33.85 51.57 11.58
N GLU A 862 35.12 51.57 12.03
CA GLU A 862 35.74 52.75 12.65
C GLU A 862 35.85 53.93 11.70
N ALA A 863 36.14 53.69 10.41
CA ALA A 863 36.17 54.73 9.39
C ALA A 863 34.77 55.34 9.19
N ARG A 864 33.74 54.51 9.05
CA ARG A 864 32.33 54.95 8.94
C ARG A 864 31.85 55.68 10.19
N GLU A 865 32.28 55.25 11.38
CA GLU A 865 31.96 55.94 12.63
C GLU A 865 32.60 57.33 12.68
N LYS A 866 33.88 57.45 12.28
CA LYS A 866 34.58 58.74 12.19
C LYS A 866 33.93 59.65 11.16
N GLU A 867 33.55 59.12 10.00
CA GLU A 867 32.81 59.86 8.97
C GLU A 867 31.45 60.35 9.50
N THR A 868 30.69 59.48 10.16
CA THR A 868 29.42 59.84 10.79
C THR A 868 29.59 60.93 11.85
N LYS A 869 30.64 60.84 12.68
CA LYS A 869 30.96 61.87 13.67
C LYS A 869 31.35 63.20 13.02
N ALA A 870 32.13 63.17 11.95
CA ALA A 870 32.48 64.38 11.21
C ALA A 870 31.24 65.06 10.62
N LEU A 871 30.34 64.28 9.99
CA LEU A 871 29.06 64.80 9.48
C LEU A 871 28.16 65.34 10.60
N SER A 872 28.10 64.65 11.73
CA SER A 872 27.32 65.12 12.90
C SER A 872 27.87 66.42 13.46
N LEU A 873 29.20 66.58 13.54
CA LEU A 873 29.83 67.80 14.01
C LEU A 873 29.66 68.95 13.01
N ALA A 874 29.73 68.66 11.71
CA ALA A 874 29.44 69.64 10.67
C ALA A 874 27.98 70.14 10.75
N ARG A 875 27.01 69.23 10.89
CA ARG A 875 25.60 69.61 11.10
C ARG A 875 25.39 70.39 12.38
N ALA A 876 25.99 69.98 13.50
CA ALA A 876 25.88 70.73 14.75
C ALA A 876 26.49 72.13 14.64
N LEU A 877 27.55 72.29 13.85
CA LEU A 877 28.14 73.59 13.55
C LEU A 877 27.21 74.44 12.67
N GLU A 878 26.62 73.86 11.62
CA GLU A 878 25.62 74.52 10.77
C GLU A 878 24.40 74.95 11.58
N GLU A 879 23.82 74.07 12.39
CA GLU A 879 22.70 74.39 13.30
C GLU A 879 23.06 75.51 14.28
N ALA A 880 24.28 75.51 14.83
CA ALA A 880 24.74 76.58 15.72
C ALA A 880 24.93 77.92 14.98
N LEU A 881 25.37 77.87 13.72
CA LEU A 881 25.49 79.05 12.86
C LEU A 881 24.11 79.59 12.46
N GLU A 882 23.17 78.74 12.06
CA GLU A 882 21.79 79.10 11.76
C GLU A 882 21.10 79.70 13.00
N ALA A 883 21.24 79.07 14.17
CA ALA A 883 20.69 79.59 15.43
C ALA A 883 21.30 80.96 15.78
N LYS A 884 22.60 81.15 15.50
CA LYS A 884 23.25 82.46 15.68
C LYS A 884 22.68 83.49 14.70
N GLU A 885 22.52 83.14 13.43
CA GLU A 885 21.92 84.05 12.44
C GLU A 885 20.48 84.40 12.79
N GLU A 886 19.68 83.45 13.29
CA GLU A 886 18.32 83.67 13.75
C GLU A 886 18.29 84.60 14.98
N LEU A 887 19.19 84.41 15.95
CA LEU A 887 19.37 85.33 17.09
C LEU A 887 19.80 86.74 16.65
N GLU A 888 20.60 86.85 15.59
CA GLU A 888 20.97 88.14 15.01
C GLU A 888 19.79 88.80 14.28
N ARG A 889 18.99 88.04 13.53
CA ARG A 889 17.78 88.53 12.85
C ARG A 889 16.71 88.97 13.84
N THR A 890 16.42 88.15 14.85
CA THR A 890 15.48 88.50 15.93
C THR A 890 15.94 89.73 16.71
N ASN A 891 17.23 89.87 17.01
CA ASN A 891 17.75 91.11 17.61
C ASN A 891 17.57 92.32 16.71
N LYS A 892 17.79 92.18 15.39
CA LYS A 892 17.54 93.27 14.43
C LYS A 892 16.07 93.63 14.35
N MET A 893 15.18 92.63 14.32
CA MET A 893 13.73 92.81 14.32
C MET A 893 13.25 93.50 15.59
N LEU A 894 13.66 93.04 16.78
CA LEU A 894 13.30 93.67 18.06
C LEU A 894 13.82 95.10 18.18
N LYS A 895 14.99 95.40 17.59
CA LYS A 895 15.48 96.78 17.48
C LYS A 895 14.61 97.63 16.56
N ALA A 896 14.25 97.10 15.39
CA ALA A 896 13.34 97.78 14.46
C ALA A 896 11.96 98.00 15.09
N GLU A 897 11.37 97.00 15.74
CA GLU A 897 10.10 97.13 16.48
C GLU A 897 10.20 98.15 17.62
N MET A 898 11.33 98.20 18.34
CA MET A 898 11.56 99.25 19.34
C MET A 898 11.62 100.64 18.71
N GLU A 899 12.35 100.80 17.60
CA GLU A 899 12.43 102.05 16.84
C GLU A 899 11.05 102.48 16.31
N ASP A 900 10.28 101.55 15.74
CA ASP A 900 8.92 101.76 15.25
C ASP A 900 7.97 102.14 16.39
N LEU A 901 8.00 101.44 17.54
CA LEU A 901 7.19 101.77 18.72
C LEU A 901 7.57 103.13 19.31
N VAL A 902 8.85 103.47 19.36
CA VAL A 902 9.31 104.80 19.80
C VAL A 902 8.80 105.87 18.84
N SER A 903 8.90 105.65 17.53
CA SER A 903 8.36 106.56 16.51
C SER A 903 6.84 106.73 16.60
N SER A 904 6.11 105.66 16.95
CA SER A 904 4.67 105.68 17.18
C SER A 904 4.27 106.37 18.49
N LYS A 905 5.19 106.47 19.47
CA LYS A 905 4.93 107.03 20.80
C LYS A 905 5.27 108.52 20.90
N ASP A 906 6.07 109.07 19.98
CA ASP A 906 6.38 110.50 19.90
C ASP A 906 5.20 111.35 19.36
N ASP A 907 4.06 110.72 18.99
CA ASP A 907 2.80 111.34 18.55
C ASP A 907 1.81 111.65 19.71
N VAL A 908 2.30 111.93 20.94
CA VAL A 908 1.47 112.18 22.14
C VAL A 908 1.43 113.67 22.52
N GLY A 909 1.04 114.52 21.56
CA GLY A 909 0.92 115.98 21.73
C GLY A 909 -0.29 116.62 21.03
N LYS A 910 -1.46 115.97 21.08
CA LYS A 910 -2.55 116.18 20.10
C LYS A 910 -3.21 117.56 20.07
N ASN A 911 -3.14 118.21 18.91
CA ASN A 911 -4.13 119.18 18.40
C ASN A 911 -5.11 118.45 17.43
N VAL A 912 -6.31 118.98 17.15
CA VAL A 912 -7.37 118.31 16.33
C VAL A 912 -6.86 117.73 14.99
N HIS A 913 -5.89 118.40 14.35
CA HIS A 913 -5.30 117.97 13.09
C HIS A 913 -4.49 116.67 13.19
N GLU A 914 -3.89 116.40 14.35
CA GLU A 914 -3.11 115.18 14.61
C GLU A 914 -4.02 113.99 14.96
N LEU A 915 -5.20 114.23 15.55
CA LEU A 915 -6.25 113.21 15.69
C LEU A 915 -6.77 112.76 14.32
N GLU A 916 -6.93 113.67 13.37
CA GLU A 916 -7.29 113.34 11.99
C GLU A 916 -6.20 112.54 11.27
N LYS A 917 -4.93 112.88 11.49
CA LYS A 917 -3.79 112.12 10.97
C LYS A 917 -3.74 110.71 11.57
N SER A 918 -3.88 110.58 12.89
CA SER A 918 -3.94 109.29 13.60
C SER A 918 -5.13 108.45 13.15
N LYS A 919 -6.30 109.06 12.91
CA LYS A 919 -7.47 108.38 12.34
C LYS A 919 -7.17 107.85 10.93
N ARG A 920 -6.55 108.64 10.05
CA ARG A 920 -6.17 108.18 8.70
C ARG A 920 -5.15 107.04 8.73
N THR A 921 -4.19 107.08 9.64
CA THR A 921 -3.23 105.99 9.84
C THR A 921 -3.92 104.71 10.33
N LEU A 922 -4.87 104.82 11.27
CA LEU A 922 -5.68 103.68 11.70
C LEU A 922 -6.59 103.15 10.60
N GLU A 923 -7.19 104.03 9.79
CA GLU A 923 -8.00 103.63 8.62
C GLU A 923 -7.16 102.90 7.58
N GLN A 924 -5.93 103.36 7.32
CA GLN A 924 -4.97 102.68 6.45
C GLN A 924 -4.57 101.30 7.02
N GLN A 925 -4.25 101.20 8.31
CA GLN A 925 -3.93 99.91 8.95
C GLN A 925 -5.12 98.94 8.91
N VAL A 926 -6.35 99.43 9.11
CA VAL A 926 -7.56 98.62 8.98
C VAL A 926 -7.73 98.14 7.53
N GLU A 927 -7.43 98.97 6.54
CA GLU A 927 -7.52 98.59 5.14
C GLU A 927 -6.43 97.58 4.76
N GLU A 928 -5.18 97.77 5.20
CA GLU A 928 -4.09 96.80 5.03
C GLU A 928 -4.42 95.45 5.69
N MET A 929 -4.99 95.46 6.91
CA MET A 929 -5.44 94.24 7.58
C MET A 929 -6.63 93.56 6.87
N LYS A 930 -7.53 94.31 6.25
CA LYS A 930 -8.60 93.74 5.42
C LYS A 930 -8.04 93.10 4.16
N THR A 931 -7.11 93.77 3.46
CA THR A 931 -6.46 93.19 2.27
C THR A 931 -5.72 91.91 2.63
N GLN A 932 -5.00 91.87 3.75
CA GLN A 932 -4.36 90.65 4.24
C GLN A 932 -5.37 89.54 4.60
N LEU A 933 -6.52 89.89 5.20
CA LEU A 933 -7.58 88.93 5.46
C LEU A 933 -8.18 88.39 4.16
N GLU A 934 -8.43 89.24 3.17
CA GLU A 934 -8.91 88.84 1.84
C GLU A 934 -7.92 87.92 1.13
N GLU A 935 -6.62 88.24 1.15
CA GLU A 935 -5.55 87.39 0.59
C GLU A 935 -5.48 86.02 1.30
N LEU A 936 -5.58 85.98 2.63
CA LEU A 936 -5.60 84.73 3.39
C LEU A 936 -6.88 83.92 3.16
N GLU A 937 -8.02 84.58 2.99
CA GLU A 937 -9.30 83.94 2.63
C GLU A 937 -9.23 83.33 1.22
N ASP A 938 -8.64 84.04 0.26
CA ASP A 938 -8.42 83.55 -1.10
C ASP A 938 -7.44 82.35 -1.13
N GLU A 939 -6.33 82.41 -0.38
CA GLU A 939 -5.39 81.30 -0.23
C GLU A 939 -6.04 80.07 0.43
N LEU A 940 -6.83 80.29 1.49
CA LEU A 940 -7.58 79.23 2.16
C LEU A 940 -8.60 78.60 1.21
N GLN A 941 -9.36 79.41 0.46
CA GLN A 941 -10.36 78.94 -0.50
C GLN A 941 -9.70 78.11 -1.61
N ALA A 942 -8.58 78.57 -2.16
CA ALA A 942 -7.84 77.81 -3.17
C ALA A 942 -7.32 76.46 -2.62
N ALA A 943 -6.85 76.44 -1.37
CA ALA A 943 -6.41 75.21 -0.72
C ALA A 943 -7.57 74.24 -0.41
N GLU A 944 -8.72 74.75 0.02
CA GLU A 944 -9.94 73.97 0.26
C GLU A 944 -10.50 73.37 -1.04
N ASP A 945 -10.52 74.15 -2.12
CA ASP A 945 -10.93 73.69 -3.45
C ASP A 945 -9.99 72.61 -3.99
N ALA A 946 -8.67 72.79 -3.83
CA ALA A 946 -7.68 71.78 -4.22
C ALA A 946 -7.86 70.48 -3.41
N LYS A 947 -8.07 70.58 -2.10
CA LYS A 947 -8.36 69.44 -1.23
C LYS A 947 -9.65 68.74 -1.66
N LEU A 948 -10.72 69.47 -1.94
CA LEU A 948 -12.01 68.91 -2.35
C LEU A 948 -11.88 68.14 -3.67
N ARG A 949 -11.16 68.70 -4.66
CA ARG A 949 -10.88 68.02 -5.94
C ARG A 949 -10.13 66.70 -5.72
N LEU A 950 -9.12 66.69 -4.83
CA LEU A 950 -8.39 65.47 -4.48
C LEU A 950 -9.26 64.45 -3.76
N GLU A 951 -10.11 64.88 -2.83
CA GLU A 951 -11.05 64.00 -2.13
C GLU A 951 -12.07 63.35 -3.07
N VAL A 952 -12.65 64.14 -3.99
CA VAL A 952 -13.59 63.65 -5.01
C VAL A 952 -12.91 62.66 -5.95
N ASN A 953 -11.70 62.98 -6.46
CA ASN A 953 -10.95 62.07 -7.31
C ASN A 953 -10.60 60.76 -6.58
N MET A 954 -10.12 60.85 -5.33
CA MET A 954 -9.85 59.66 -4.51
C MET A 954 -11.12 58.82 -4.29
N GLN A 955 -12.29 59.45 -4.10
CA GLN A 955 -13.55 58.74 -3.94
C GLN A 955 -13.99 58.05 -5.24
N ALA A 956 -13.83 58.71 -6.39
CA ALA A 956 -14.10 58.12 -7.70
C ALA A 956 -13.18 56.90 -7.96
N MET A 957 -11.88 57.03 -7.68
CA MET A 957 -10.91 55.95 -7.80
C MET A 957 -11.22 54.77 -6.85
N LYS A 958 -11.68 55.04 -5.62
CA LYS A 958 -12.13 53.99 -4.69
C LYS A 958 -13.34 53.25 -5.22
N SER A 959 -14.35 53.97 -5.72
CA SER A 959 -15.55 53.36 -6.28
C SER A 959 -15.25 52.54 -7.56
N GLN A 960 -14.32 53.00 -8.39
CA GLN A 960 -13.82 52.22 -9.53
C GLN A 960 -13.10 50.96 -9.04
N PHE A 961 -12.19 51.08 -8.07
CA PHE A 961 -11.47 49.94 -7.52
C PHE A 961 -12.41 48.91 -6.87
N GLU A 962 -13.47 49.34 -6.18
CA GLU A 962 -14.48 48.44 -5.61
C GLU A 962 -15.27 47.70 -6.69
N ARG A 963 -15.66 48.38 -7.79
CA ARG A 963 -16.30 47.74 -8.95
C ARG A 963 -15.37 46.73 -9.62
N ASP A 964 -14.10 47.09 -9.82
CA ASP A 964 -13.10 46.19 -10.41
C ASP A 964 -12.84 44.97 -9.51
N LEU A 965 -12.85 45.17 -8.18
CA LEU A 965 -12.70 44.09 -7.20
C LEU A 965 -13.90 43.14 -7.26
N GLN A 966 -15.12 43.67 -7.29
CA GLN A 966 -16.34 42.86 -7.42
C GLN A 966 -16.36 42.06 -8.72
N ALA A 967 -16.04 42.69 -9.86
CA ALA A 967 -15.94 42.01 -11.14
C ALA A 967 -14.88 40.90 -11.13
N ARG A 968 -13.74 41.12 -10.45
CA ARG A 968 -12.72 40.08 -10.27
C ARG A 968 -13.20 38.93 -9.39
N ASP A 969 -13.95 39.21 -8.33
CA ASP A 969 -14.49 38.19 -7.45
C ASP A 969 -15.53 37.32 -8.19
N GLU A 970 -16.41 37.94 -8.99
CA GLU A 970 -17.34 37.23 -9.88
C GLU A 970 -16.61 36.35 -10.90
N GLN A 971 -15.57 36.86 -11.56
CA GLN A 971 -14.73 36.07 -12.47
C GLN A 971 -14.00 34.92 -11.76
N ASN A 972 -13.55 35.11 -10.52
CA ASN A 972 -12.90 34.06 -9.74
C ASN A 972 -13.90 32.99 -9.31
N GLU A 973 -15.14 33.36 -8.94
CA GLU A 973 -16.21 32.43 -8.68
C GLU A 973 -16.57 31.61 -9.92
N GLU A 974 -16.67 32.24 -11.08
CA GLU A 974 -16.92 31.55 -12.35
C GLU A 974 -15.81 30.55 -12.68
N LYS A 975 -14.54 30.95 -12.56
CA LYS A 975 -13.39 30.05 -12.72
C LYS A 975 -13.43 28.89 -11.73
N ARG A 976 -13.80 29.15 -10.47
CA ARG A 976 -13.96 28.10 -9.46
C ARG A 976 -15.06 27.11 -9.86
N ARG A 977 -16.20 27.59 -10.36
CA ARG A 977 -17.29 26.72 -10.86
C ARG A 977 -16.85 25.89 -12.06
N GLN A 978 -16.12 26.48 -13.01
CA GLN A 978 -15.55 25.76 -14.16
C GLN A 978 -14.55 24.67 -13.73
N LEU A 979 -13.64 24.98 -12.81
CA LEU A 979 -12.67 24.00 -12.29
C LEU A 979 -13.36 22.86 -11.53
N LEU A 980 -14.41 23.16 -10.75
CA LEU A 980 -15.21 22.13 -10.09
C LEU A 980 -15.95 21.23 -11.09
N LYS A 981 -16.47 21.81 -12.18
CA LYS A 981 -17.09 21.04 -13.26
C LYS A 981 -16.08 20.10 -13.94
N GLN A 982 -14.90 20.60 -14.31
CA GLN A 982 -13.83 19.79 -14.89
C GLN A 982 -13.36 18.67 -13.95
N LEU A 983 -13.26 18.96 -12.65
CA LEU A 983 -12.91 17.96 -11.65
C LEU A 983 -13.97 16.85 -11.60
N HIS A 984 -15.26 17.21 -11.62
CA HIS A 984 -16.35 16.23 -11.62
C HIS A 984 -16.39 15.39 -12.91
N GLU A 985 -16.13 16.00 -14.07
CA GLU A 985 -16.01 15.30 -15.35
C GLU A 985 -14.87 14.26 -15.30
N HIS A 986 -13.68 14.65 -14.85
CA HIS A 986 -12.54 13.73 -14.72
C HIS A 986 -12.74 12.64 -13.66
N GLU A 987 -13.42 12.94 -12.55
CA GLU A 987 -13.79 11.92 -11.55
C GLU A 987 -14.74 10.89 -12.16
N THR A 988 -15.74 11.34 -12.93
CA THR A 988 -16.71 10.47 -13.61
C THR A 988 -16.01 9.60 -14.66
N GLU A 989 -15.17 10.19 -15.52
CA GLU A 989 -14.38 9.45 -16.53
C GLU A 989 -13.49 8.38 -15.88
N LEU A 990 -12.84 8.71 -14.76
CA LEU A 990 -11.97 7.78 -14.04
C LEU A 990 -12.77 6.64 -13.39
N GLU A 991 -13.94 6.94 -12.81
CA GLU A 991 -14.83 5.92 -12.25
C GLU A 991 -15.36 4.97 -13.32
N ASP A 992 -15.77 5.50 -14.48
CA ASP A 992 -16.22 4.70 -15.62
C ASP A 992 -15.10 3.82 -16.17
N GLU A 993 -13.90 4.36 -16.38
CA GLU A 993 -12.74 3.59 -16.82
C GLU A 993 -12.39 2.48 -15.82
N ARG A 994 -12.45 2.78 -14.51
CA ARG A 994 -12.25 1.79 -13.45
C ARG A 994 -13.32 0.70 -13.47
N LYS A 995 -14.60 1.07 -13.58
CA LYS A 995 -15.73 0.13 -13.64
C LYS A 995 -15.59 -0.78 -14.87
N GLN A 996 -15.30 -0.21 -16.04
CA GLN A 996 -15.08 -0.97 -17.27
C GLN A 996 -13.88 -1.92 -17.19
N ARG A 997 -12.72 -1.44 -16.73
CA ARG A 997 -11.53 -2.30 -16.56
C ARG A 997 -11.75 -3.41 -15.54
N ALA A 998 -12.41 -3.11 -14.42
CA ALA A 998 -12.70 -4.10 -13.40
C ALA A 998 -13.66 -5.19 -13.92
N LEU A 999 -14.74 -4.78 -14.61
CA LEU A 999 -15.69 -5.72 -15.22
C LEU A 999 -15.02 -6.59 -16.30
N ALA A 1000 -14.24 -5.97 -17.20
CA ALA A 1000 -13.51 -6.70 -18.25
C ALA A 1000 -12.51 -7.71 -17.67
N ALA A 1001 -11.75 -7.31 -16.64
CA ALA A 1001 -10.79 -8.20 -15.98
C ALA A 1001 -11.48 -9.33 -15.20
N ALA A 1002 -12.57 -9.03 -14.50
CA ALA A 1002 -13.31 -10.01 -13.70
C ALA A 1002 -14.01 -11.05 -14.59
N ALA A 1003 -14.74 -10.61 -15.61
CA ALA A 1003 -15.48 -11.50 -16.51
C ALA A 1003 -14.52 -12.39 -17.32
N ARG A 1004 -13.50 -11.79 -17.93
CA ARG A 1004 -12.61 -12.52 -18.83
C ARG A 1004 -11.67 -13.46 -18.07
N LYS A 1005 -10.91 -12.93 -17.12
CA LYS A 1005 -9.79 -13.68 -16.52
C LYS A 1005 -10.26 -14.78 -15.56
N LYS A 1006 -11.39 -14.58 -14.88
CA LYS A 1006 -11.87 -15.57 -13.91
C LYS A 1006 -12.58 -16.73 -14.60
N LEU A 1007 -13.53 -16.43 -15.49
CA LEU A 1007 -14.32 -17.47 -16.16
C LEU A 1007 -13.46 -18.28 -17.15
N GLU A 1008 -12.60 -17.63 -17.95
CA GLU A 1008 -11.71 -18.36 -18.87
C GLU A 1008 -10.73 -19.28 -18.13
N VAL A 1009 -10.18 -18.83 -17.00
CA VAL A 1009 -9.27 -19.65 -16.19
C VAL A 1009 -10.04 -20.81 -15.58
N ASP A 1010 -11.17 -20.56 -14.91
CA ASP A 1010 -11.94 -21.59 -14.21
C ASP A 1010 -12.46 -22.68 -15.18
N VAL A 1011 -12.94 -22.30 -16.38
CA VAL A 1011 -13.40 -23.24 -17.41
C VAL A 1011 -12.25 -24.11 -17.89
N LYS A 1012 -11.14 -23.50 -18.33
CA LYS A 1012 -9.96 -24.24 -18.82
C LYS A 1012 -9.40 -25.20 -17.77
N ASP A 1013 -9.47 -24.78 -16.52
CA ASP A 1013 -9.02 -25.55 -15.37
C ASP A 1013 -9.93 -26.74 -15.06
N LEU A 1014 -11.24 -26.62 -15.27
CA LEU A 1014 -12.21 -27.72 -15.14
C LEU A 1014 -12.11 -28.68 -16.33
N GLU A 1015 -11.97 -28.18 -17.55
CA GLU A 1015 -11.70 -28.98 -18.75
C GLU A 1015 -10.45 -29.84 -18.56
N SER A 1016 -9.35 -29.24 -18.08
CA SER A 1016 -8.11 -29.98 -17.79
C SER A 1016 -8.29 -31.08 -16.73
N GLN A 1017 -9.15 -30.86 -15.73
CA GLN A 1017 -9.46 -31.88 -14.72
C GLN A 1017 -10.30 -33.01 -15.31
N VAL A 1018 -11.30 -32.69 -16.14
CA VAL A 1018 -12.13 -33.69 -16.84
C VAL A 1018 -11.28 -34.53 -17.78
N ASP A 1019 -10.40 -33.91 -18.58
CA ASP A 1019 -9.48 -34.61 -19.47
C ASP A 1019 -8.56 -35.56 -18.70
N SER A 1020 -8.03 -35.10 -17.56
CA SER A 1020 -7.17 -35.93 -16.71
C SER A 1020 -7.93 -37.12 -16.13
N ALA A 1021 -9.17 -36.92 -15.68
CA ALA A 1021 -10.01 -37.99 -15.15
C ALA A 1021 -10.43 -39.00 -16.24
N ASN A 1022 -10.77 -38.53 -17.44
CA ASN A 1022 -11.11 -39.39 -18.57
C ASN A 1022 -9.91 -40.23 -19.04
N LYS A 1023 -8.72 -39.63 -19.13
CA LYS A 1023 -7.47 -40.36 -19.42
C LYS A 1023 -7.19 -41.44 -18.38
N ALA A 1024 -7.32 -41.11 -17.09
CA ALA A 1024 -7.13 -42.09 -16.01
C ALA A 1024 -8.14 -43.26 -16.11
N ARG A 1025 -9.40 -42.97 -16.46
CA ARG A 1025 -10.42 -44.00 -16.70
C ARG A 1025 -10.06 -44.90 -17.88
N GLU A 1026 -9.65 -44.33 -19.01
CA GLU A 1026 -9.24 -45.10 -20.19
C GLU A 1026 -8.00 -45.98 -19.91
N GLU A 1027 -7.04 -45.47 -19.16
CA GLU A 1027 -5.87 -46.23 -18.72
C GLU A 1027 -6.26 -47.39 -17.80
N ALA A 1028 -7.18 -47.18 -16.85
CA ALA A 1028 -7.70 -48.22 -15.98
C ALA A 1028 -8.43 -49.33 -16.77
N ILE A 1029 -9.28 -48.96 -17.74
CA ILE A 1029 -9.97 -49.92 -18.62
C ILE A 1029 -8.96 -50.71 -19.47
N LYS A 1030 -7.92 -50.06 -20.00
CA LYS A 1030 -6.84 -50.74 -20.74
C LYS A 1030 -6.06 -51.71 -19.87
N GLN A 1031 -5.83 -51.39 -18.60
CA GLN A 1031 -5.19 -52.32 -17.65
C GLN A 1031 -6.08 -53.51 -17.32
N LEU A 1032 -7.39 -53.29 -17.09
CA LEU A 1032 -8.34 -54.37 -16.84
C LEU A 1032 -8.36 -55.37 -18.02
N ARG A 1033 -8.44 -54.88 -19.26
CA ARG A 1033 -8.38 -55.69 -20.48
C ARG A 1033 -7.04 -56.41 -20.71
N LYS A 1034 -5.98 -56.04 -20.00
CA LYS A 1034 -4.69 -56.76 -20.04
C LYS A 1034 -4.61 -57.86 -18.98
N LEU A 1035 -5.39 -57.75 -17.91
CA LEU A 1035 -5.42 -58.70 -16.79
C LEU A 1035 -6.45 -59.81 -17.01
N GLN A 1036 -7.56 -59.50 -17.70
CA GLN A 1036 -8.45 -60.46 -18.36
C GLN A 1036 -7.78 -61.02 -19.61
#